data_AF-F4PHE2-F1
#
_entry.id   AF-F4PHE2-F1
#
_cell.length_a   1.000
_cell.length_b   1.000
_cell.length_c   1.000
_cell.angle_alpha   90.00
_cell.angle_beta   90.00
_cell.angle_gamma   90.00
#
_symmetry.space_group_name_H-M   'P 1'
#
loop_
_entity.id
_entity.type
_entity.pdbx_description
1 polymer ?
#
loop_
_entity_poly.entity_id
_entity_poly.type
_entity_poly.pdbx_seq_one_letter_code
_entity_poly.pdbx_strand_id
1 'polypeptide(L)'
;MNKIVQLHCVAQNYNWGKYGADSAVAKLLQVSDDDQSTPYAELWMGAHPSGPSKVEIENHKLVPLKEYIEMNGGSEKLLGSKVVERFGQDFPFLFKVLSIRTALSIQSHPDSKLAKQLHSSFPDIYKDPYHKPEIAIALTPFKALCSFRKLSEILEFIDNVKELKDTISSQLDLNQVNKNNCNLYLQSIVTALLQADSTLVANQLLLLTNRLEKERDGNNKLNQLILTLHQQYVGDVGVFFAYLLNYMEMQPGEALYLPAGEPHAYIAGDCIECMAPSDNVVRAGLTPKLKDWKTLAQMLTYTTGCPSYVTPTTHESNGVKSCLFQPPVDEFEVERIQLSPSSSYTSTHQSPSIVLLTDSSVTINKTNYNSSSSSSNPTILRQGTVLFVPCNTELKIENQNQSTDSTLFIARVNKHQYVDSMMIFSKMMNAAVLHKAGVPVYETFPIPQVSNPEEEVIADVLASSIKQLDIGKASGRHYLSYKTFPTTVGVDGIARLDDGRLVYAMGITGMFAEKALLKKDKWVVLDQENTSNVVAAASVPNAILGAGMALNIRGQFKKGNVVFVNGATGFTGKVAVQLAKISGAAYVVASGRNENTLKEMKEKYGIDDYVVLGDNEEAFTQKVKEIHSKHPFDVVIDYLWGRPAELVLDVLAAAPKHTVDNIIRYVTVGEMAGSSVPIKSAYLRSSGLEIVGSGFGSFPPGEIERYLKQHLNSILSLVNQD
;
A
#
# COMPACT_ATOMS: atom_id res chain seq x y z
N MET A 1 -3.20 45.97 -0.92
CA MET A 1 -2.56 44.78 -0.34
C MET A 1 -3.59 44.01 0.46
N ASN A 2 -3.52 42.68 0.41
CA ASN A 2 -4.26 41.84 1.34
C ASN A 2 -3.74 42.11 2.76
N LYS A 3 -4.63 42.10 3.76
CA LYS A 3 -4.28 42.35 5.16
C LYS A 3 -4.47 41.07 5.97
N ILE A 4 -3.56 40.82 6.89
CA ILE A 4 -3.67 39.82 7.95
C ILE A 4 -4.70 40.32 8.96
N VAL A 5 -5.61 39.43 9.37
CA VAL A 5 -6.67 39.74 10.35
C VAL A 5 -6.69 38.73 11.47
N GLN A 6 -7.08 39.16 12.66
CA GLN A 6 -7.32 38.26 13.79
C GLN A 6 -8.68 37.55 13.64
N LEU A 7 -8.70 36.26 13.98
CA LEU A 7 -9.89 35.44 14.04
C LEU A 7 -10.40 35.34 15.48
N HIS A 8 -11.70 35.55 15.65
CA HIS A 8 -12.45 35.20 16.85
C HIS A 8 -13.03 33.81 16.63
N CYS A 9 -12.37 32.81 17.22
CA CYS A 9 -12.67 31.40 17.04
C CYS A 9 -13.74 30.91 18.04
N VAL A 10 -14.38 29.81 17.70
CA VAL A 10 -15.45 29.22 18.51
C VAL A 10 -14.92 27.98 19.22
N ALA A 11 -15.14 27.88 20.53
CA ALA A 11 -14.96 26.61 21.24
C ALA A 11 -16.23 25.78 21.23
N GLN A 12 -16.06 24.48 21.06
CA GLN A 12 -17.10 23.48 21.25
C GLN A 12 -16.95 22.87 22.65
N ASN A 13 -17.99 23.01 23.46
CA ASN A 13 -18.02 22.51 24.84
C ASN A 13 -18.59 21.09 24.93
N TYR A 14 -18.06 20.16 24.12
CA TYR A 14 -18.53 18.78 24.14
C TYR A 14 -18.14 18.06 25.44
N ASN A 15 -19.02 17.21 25.94
CA ASN A 15 -18.86 16.55 27.25
C ASN A 15 -17.56 15.75 27.42
N TRP A 16 -16.92 15.32 26.33
CA TRP A 16 -15.67 14.57 26.35
C TRP A 16 -14.43 15.45 26.59
N GLY A 17 -14.57 16.78 26.51
CA GLY A 17 -13.47 17.74 26.64
C GLY A 17 -12.89 17.80 28.05
N LYS A 18 -11.62 18.20 28.19
CA LYS A 18 -11.05 18.53 29.50
C LYS A 18 -11.78 19.73 30.12
N TYR A 19 -11.84 19.76 31.44
CA TYR A 19 -12.53 20.82 32.18
C TYR A 19 -11.62 22.02 32.40
N GLY A 20 -12.18 23.22 32.26
CA GLY A 20 -11.55 24.45 32.74
C GLY A 20 -10.07 24.60 32.38
N ALA A 21 -9.27 25.01 33.36
CA ALA A 21 -7.83 25.23 33.24
C ALA A 21 -7.00 23.98 32.86
N ASP A 22 -7.54 22.75 32.91
CA ASP A 22 -6.85 21.56 32.41
C ASP A 22 -6.93 21.45 30.88
N SER A 23 -7.88 22.16 30.25
CA SER A 23 -8.06 22.14 28.81
C SER A 23 -7.09 23.08 28.10
N ALA A 24 -6.39 22.54 27.08
CA ALA A 24 -5.62 23.38 26.16
C ALA A 24 -6.50 24.41 25.44
N VAL A 25 -7.75 24.07 25.14
CA VAL A 25 -8.70 24.99 24.50
C VAL A 25 -9.06 26.14 25.43
N ALA A 26 -9.33 25.87 26.71
CA ALA A 26 -9.63 26.92 27.69
C ALA A 26 -8.45 27.88 27.89
N LYS A 27 -7.22 27.35 27.96
CA LYS A 27 -5.98 28.14 28.04
C LYS A 27 -5.82 29.07 26.84
N LEU A 28 -6.05 28.57 25.63
CA LEU A 28 -5.97 29.38 24.41
C LEU A 28 -7.09 30.42 24.36
N LEU A 29 -8.27 30.14 24.89
CA LEU A 29 -9.33 31.13 25.02
C LEU A 29 -9.11 32.14 26.16
N GLN A 30 -8.09 31.93 26.99
CA GLN A 30 -7.82 32.73 28.20
C GLN A 30 -9.06 32.81 29.12
N VAL A 31 -9.76 31.68 29.27
CA VAL A 31 -10.88 31.55 30.21
C VAL A 31 -10.35 31.73 31.63
N SER A 32 -11.14 32.37 32.51
CA SER A 32 -10.78 32.54 33.92
C SER A 32 -10.54 31.20 34.60
N ASP A 33 -9.53 31.15 35.48
CA ASP A 33 -9.21 29.96 36.30
C ASP A 33 -10.35 29.54 37.26
N ASP A 34 -11.35 30.40 37.46
CA ASP A 34 -12.54 30.11 38.26
C ASP A 34 -13.50 29.09 37.60
N ASP A 35 -13.44 28.92 36.28
CA ASP A 35 -14.27 27.95 35.55
C ASP A 35 -13.63 26.54 35.61
N GLN A 36 -14.07 25.72 36.56
CA GLN A 36 -13.54 24.38 36.79
C GLN A 36 -14.43 23.25 36.24
N SER A 37 -15.64 23.54 35.75
CA SER A 37 -16.64 22.51 35.42
C SER A 37 -17.05 22.51 33.96
N THR A 38 -16.80 23.58 33.20
CA THR A 38 -17.13 23.62 31.78
C THR A 38 -16.13 22.78 30.98
N PRO A 39 -16.59 21.81 30.17
CA PRO A 39 -15.71 21.07 29.29
C PRO A 39 -15.36 21.95 28.08
N TYR A 40 -14.08 22.07 27.75
CA TYR A 40 -13.60 22.76 26.55
C TYR A 40 -12.93 21.73 25.65
N ALA A 41 -13.61 21.34 24.57
CA ALA A 41 -13.28 20.15 23.81
C ALA A 41 -12.52 20.46 22.51
N GLU A 42 -13.07 21.34 21.67
CA GLU A 42 -12.46 21.72 20.39
C GLU A 42 -12.40 23.25 20.27
N LEU A 43 -11.30 23.81 19.75
CA LEU A 43 -11.23 25.19 19.27
C LEU A 43 -11.24 25.18 17.75
N TRP A 44 -12.25 25.76 17.10
CA TRP A 44 -12.40 25.72 15.64
C TRP A 44 -11.88 27.00 15.00
N MET A 45 -10.96 26.82 14.04
CA MET A 45 -10.29 27.89 13.31
C MET A 45 -10.51 27.68 11.82
N GLY A 46 -11.27 28.57 11.18
CA GLY A 46 -11.62 28.49 9.76
C GLY A 46 -13.03 28.98 9.46
N ALA A 47 -13.54 28.62 8.28
CA ALA A 47 -14.83 29.09 7.78
C ALA A 47 -15.95 28.03 7.80
N HIS A 48 -15.80 26.97 8.61
CA HIS A 48 -16.77 25.87 8.64
C HIS A 48 -18.16 26.34 9.13
N PRO A 49 -19.28 25.99 8.46
CA PRO A 49 -20.61 26.49 8.81
C PRO A 49 -21.07 26.18 10.24
N SER A 50 -20.72 25.00 10.77
CA SER A 50 -21.09 24.56 12.13
C SER A 50 -20.30 25.26 13.25
N GLY A 51 -19.26 26.02 12.92
CA GLY A 51 -18.45 26.77 13.90
C GLY A 51 -17.55 27.80 13.22
N PRO A 52 -18.12 28.83 12.57
CA PRO A 52 -17.35 29.75 11.75
C PRO A 52 -16.54 30.70 12.63
N SER A 53 -15.24 30.81 12.38
CA SER A 53 -14.45 31.90 12.94
C SER A 53 -14.94 33.24 12.39
N LYS A 54 -14.87 34.29 13.21
CA LYS A 54 -15.33 35.63 12.85
C LYS A 54 -14.17 36.61 12.77
N VAL A 55 -14.32 37.61 11.90
CA VAL A 55 -13.39 38.73 11.75
C VAL A 55 -14.09 39.99 12.23
N GLU A 56 -13.40 40.79 13.03
CA GLU A 56 -13.86 42.12 13.42
C GLU A 56 -13.63 43.11 12.27
N ILE A 57 -14.71 43.73 11.80
CA ILE A 57 -14.68 44.80 10.79
C ILE A 57 -15.00 46.15 11.44
N GLU A 58 -15.12 47.22 10.65
CA GLU A 58 -15.43 48.57 11.13
C GLU A 58 -16.65 48.59 12.07
N ASN A 59 -16.61 49.48 13.07
CA ASN A 59 -17.61 49.61 14.14
C ASN A 59 -17.75 48.37 15.05
N HIS A 60 -16.67 47.60 15.25
CA HIS A 60 -16.63 46.43 16.13
C HIS A 60 -17.62 45.31 15.74
N LYS A 61 -18.07 45.28 14.49
CA LYS A 61 -18.98 44.24 13.99
C LYS A 61 -18.18 42.97 13.69
N LEU A 62 -18.63 41.83 14.20
CA LEU A 62 -18.07 40.52 13.87
C LEU A 62 -18.82 39.87 12.70
N VAL A 63 -18.11 39.52 11.64
CA VAL A 63 -18.65 38.79 10.46
C VAL A 63 -17.95 37.43 10.30
N PRO A 64 -18.63 36.36 9.86
CA PRO A 64 -17.99 35.08 9.56
C PRO A 64 -16.86 35.21 8.54
N LEU A 65 -15.81 34.39 8.66
CA LEU A 65 -14.66 34.43 7.75
C LEU A 65 -15.07 34.27 6.27
N LYS A 66 -16.08 33.44 5.98
CA LYS A 66 -16.65 33.31 4.63
C LYS A 66 -17.19 34.64 4.09
N GLU A 67 -18.02 35.33 4.87
CA GLU A 67 -18.56 36.66 4.52
C GLU A 67 -17.42 37.69 4.38
N TYR A 68 -16.43 37.66 5.26
CA TYR A 68 -15.24 38.51 5.15
C TYR A 68 -14.50 38.30 3.83
N ILE A 69 -14.33 37.05 3.39
CA ILE A 69 -13.68 36.71 2.12
C ILE A 69 -14.46 37.29 0.93
N GLU A 70 -15.78 37.10 0.93
CA GLU A 70 -16.68 37.62 -0.12
C GLU A 70 -16.62 39.15 -0.20
N MET A 71 -16.70 39.84 0.94
CA MET A 71 -16.66 41.31 1.02
C MET A 71 -15.32 41.93 0.58
N ASN A 72 -14.20 41.20 0.69
CA ASN A 72 -12.86 41.77 0.48
C ASN A 72 -12.23 41.40 -0.87
N GLY A 73 -13.06 41.02 -1.85
CA GLY A 73 -12.68 40.74 -3.23
C GLY A 73 -12.67 39.25 -3.60
N GLY A 74 -13.32 38.41 -2.81
CA GLY A 74 -13.62 37.02 -3.15
C GLY A 74 -12.46 36.04 -2.93
N SER A 75 -12.77 34.76 -3.13
CA SER A 75 -11.88 33.65 -2.81
C SER A 75 -10.61 33.64 -3.67
N GLU A 76 -10.67 34.04 -4.94
CA GLU A 76 -9.46 34.11 -5.78
C GLU A 76 -8.42 35.09 -5.23
N LYS A 77 -8.87 36.22 -4.67
CA LYS A 77 -7.97 37.26 -4.14
C LYS A 77 -7.39 36.90 -2.77
N LEU A 78 -8.15 36.20 -1.93
CA LEU A 78 -7.78 35.94 -0.53
C LEU A 78 -7.28 34.51 -0.30
N LEU A 79 -7.79 33.52 -1.03
CA LEU A 79 -7.35 32.12 -1.00
C LEU A 79 -6.34 31.82 -2.12
N GLY A 80 -6.43 32.53 -3.25
CA GLY A 80 -5.53 32.34 -4.39
C GLY A 80 -6.14 31.48 -5.49
N SER A 81 -5.84 31.81 -6.76
CA SER A 81 -6.47 31.20 -7.94
C SER A 81 -6.31 29.67 -7.99
N LYS A 82 -5.13 29.14 -7.69
CA LYS A 82 -4.88 27.68 -7.68
C LYS A 82 -5.68 26.94 -6.61
N VAL A 83 -5.93 27.58 -5.47
CA VAL A 83 -6.76 27.02 -4.40
C VAL A 83 -8.21 26.96 -4.86
N VAL A 84 -8.69 28.03 -5.51
CA VAL A 84 -10.05 28.08 -6.06
C VAL A 84 -10.25 27.07 -7.19
N GLU A 85 -9.26 26.91 -8.07
CA GLU A 85 -9.29 25.91 -9.14
C GLU A 85 -9.43 24.48 -8.60
N ARG A 86 -8.79 24.17 -7.47
CA ARG A 86 -8.92 22.86 -6.82
C ARG A 86 -10.21 22.69 -6.04
N PHE A 87 -10.38 23.52 -5.02
CA PHE A 87 -11.33 23.29 -3.93
C PHE A 87 -12.62 24.07 -4.13
N GLY A 88 -12.71 24.91 -5.17
CA GLY A 88 -13.82 25.83 -5.37
C GLY A 88 -13.70 27.08 -4.50
N GLN A 89 -14.84 27.75 -4.29
CA GLN A 89 -14.88 29.05 -3.61
C GLN A 89 -14.80 28.93 -2.08
N ASP A 90 -15.00 27.74 -1.51
CA ASP A 90 -15.03 27.52 -0.06
C ASP A 90 -13.61 27.41 0.53
N PHE A 91 -13.52 27.60 1.84
CA PHE A 91 -12.24 27.52 2.56
C PHE A 91 -11.78 26.04 2.66
N PRO A 92 -10.52 25.71 2.30
CA PRO A 92 -10.13 24.35 1.93
C PRO A 92 -9.84 23.37 3.08
N PHE A 93 -9.77 23.83 4.33
CA PHE A 93 -9.49 22.99 5.50
C PHE A 93 -10.12 23.57 6.78
N LEU A 94 -10.29 22.72 7.80
CA LEU A 94 -10.63 23.13 9.15
C LEU A 94 -9.45 22.83 10.07
N PHE A 95 -9.00 23.85 10.80
CA PHE A 95 -7.90 23.74 11.75
C PHE A 95 -8.44 23.79 13.18
N LYS A 96 -7.91 22.93 14.05
CA LYS A 96 -8.43 22.81 15.42
C LYS A 96 -7.35 22.54 16.45
N VAL A 97 -7.71 22.82 17.70
CA VAL A 97 -7.08 22.24 18.89
C VAL A 97 -8.12 21.37 19.57
N LEU A 98 -7.77 20.13 19.90
CA LEU A 98 -8.59 19.21 20.66
C LEU A 98 -7.99 19.05 22.06
N SER A 99 -8.86 19.00 23.07
CA SER A 99 -8.45 18.74 24.45
C SER A 99 -9.31 17.63 25.07
N ILE A 100 -8.75 16.42 25.12
CA ILE A 100 -9.50 15.18 25.25
C ILE A 100 -9.35 14.59 26.65
N ARG A 101 -10.48 14.47 27.35
CA ARG A 101 -10.58 13.85 28.69
C ARG A 101 -11.06 12.41 28.62
N THR A 102 -12.07 12.14 27.80
CA THR A 102 -12.65 10.81 27.58
C THR A 102 -12.54 10.42 26.12
N ALA A 103 -12.46 9.12 25.84
CA ALA A 103 -12.30 8.64 24.48
C ALA A 103 -13.42 9.11 23.56
N LEU A 104 -13.07 9.46 22.33
CA LEU A 104 -14.01 9.79 21.26
C LEU A 104 -14.54 8.50 20.64
N SER A 105 -15.58 8.64 19.81
CA SER A 105 -16.15 7.51 19.07
C SER A 105 -15.10 6.87 18.18
N ILE A 106 -15.09 5.54 18.10
CA ILE A 106 -14.38 4.85 17.02
C ILE A 106 -15.09 5.19 15.73
N GLN A 107 -14.33 5.74 14.79
CA GLN A 107 -14.85 6.31 13.57
C GLN A 107 -13.95 6.01 12.38
N SER A 108 -14.54 6.14 11.20
CA SER A 108 -13.83 6.19 9.93
C SER A 108 -14.57 7.13 8.97
N HIS A 109 -13.87 7.59 7.94
CA HIS A 109 -14.38 8.55 6.97
C HIS A 109 -14.44 7.95 5.57
N PRO A 110 -15.54 8.16 4.82
CA PRO A 110 -15.65 7.65 3.46
C PRO A 110 -14.62 8.32 2.54
N ASP A 111 -14.20 7.59 1.51
CA ASP A 111 -13.44 8.20 0.41
C ASP A 111 -14.33 9.16 -0.40
N SER A 112 -13.71 9.91 -1.32
CA SER A 112 -14.42 10.91 -2.13
C SER A 112 -15.54 10.32 -2.99
N LYS A 113 -15.44 9.05 -3.41
CA LYS A 113 -16.46 8.40 -4.23
C LYS A 113 -17.65 8.00 -3.37
N LEU A 114 -17.39 7.34 -2.24
CA LEU A 114 -18.40 6.89 -1.30
C LEU A 114 -19.10 8.07 -0.63
N ALA A 115 -18.39 9.13 -0.27
CA ALA A 115 -18.97 10.34 0.32
C ALA A 115 -20.07 10.94 -0.58
N LYS A 116 -19.81 11.06 -1.89
CA LYS A 116 -20.81 11.52 -2.87
C LYS A 116 -22.04 10.62 -2.94
N GLN A 117 -21.83 9.31 -2.92
CA GLN A 117 -22.91 8.31 -2.96
C GLN A 117 -23.76 8.37 -1.69
N LEU A 118 -23.12 8.43 -0.52
CA LEU A 118 -23.77 8.48 0.77
C LEU A 118 -24.54 9.78 0.98
N HIS A 119 -23.96 10.93 0.62
CA HIS A 119 -24.63 12.23 0.68
C HIS A 119 -25.87 12.27 -0.23
N SER A 120 -25.76 11.74 -1.45
CA SER A 120 -26.89 11.69 -2.37
C SER A 120 -28.01 10.77 -1.89
N SER A 121 -27.67 9.68 -1.21
CA SER A 121 -28.63 8.66 -0.76
C SER A 121 -29.24 8.97 0.61
N PHE A 122 -28.45 9.56 1.52
CA PHE A 122 -28.82 9.81 2.92
C PHE A 122 -28.30 11.19 3.40
N PRO A 123 -28.76 12.31 2.82
CA PRO A 123 -28.23 13.66 3.12
C PRO A 123 -28.44 14.11 4.58
N ASP A 124 -29.42 13.54 5.28
CA ASP A 124 -29.65 13.81 6.71
C ASP A 124 -28.60 13.18 7.63
N ILE A 125 -27.87 12.17 7.15
CA ILE A 125 -26.83 11.46 7.90
C ILE A 125 -25.45 11.94 7.43
N TYR A 126 -25.24 11.99 6.12
CA TYR A 126 -23.98 12.40 5.47
C TYR A 126 -24.16 13.81 4.91
N LYS A 127 -23.55 14.79 5.57
CA LYS A 127 -23.90 16.21 5.43
C LYS A 127 -23.34 16.88 4.18
N ASP A 128 -22.30 16.28 3.60
CA ASP A 128 -21.58 16.86 2.48
C ASP A 128 -21.01 15.75 1.57
N PRO A 129 -20.67 16.05 0.31
CA PRO A 129 -20.14 15.07 -0.64
C PRO A 129 -18.61 14.89 -0.53
N TYR A 130 -17.98 15.34 0.56
CA TYR A 130 -16.53 15.40 0.68
C TYR A 130 -15.98 14.26 1.54
N HIS A 131 -14.76 13.82 1.21
CA HIS A 131 -13.98 12.98 2.11
C HIS A 131 -13.42 13.79 3.28
N LYS A 132 -12.85 13.11 4.26
CA LYS A 132 -12.33 13.73 5.49
C LYS A 132 -10.98 13.13 5.91
N PRO A 133 -9.90 13.39 5.16
CA PRO A 133 -8.56 13.14 5.68
C PRO A 133 -8.26 14.05 6.87
N GLU A 134 -7.54 13.51 7.86
CA GLU A 134 -7.20 14.22 9.10
C GLU A 134 -5.72 14.01 9.46
N ILE A 135 -5.10 14.98 10.13
CA ILE A 135 -3.83 14.84 10.84
C ILE A 135 -4.01 15.23 12.30
N ALA A 136 -3.44 14.46 13.22
CA ALA A 136 -3.34 14.78 14.63
C ALA A 136 -1.86 14.97 15.02
N ILE A 137 -1.51 16.12 15.59
CA ILE A 137 -0.15 16.43 16.08
C ILE A 137 -0.24 16.62 17.59
N ALA A 138 0.44 15.77 18.35
CA ALA A 138 0.37 15.77 19.81
C ALA A 138 0.93 17.07 20.41
N LEU A 139 0.16 17.72 21.30
CA LEU A 139 0.60 18.87 22.10
C LEU A 139 1.05 18.42 23.50
N THR A 140 0.37 17.42 24.05
CA THR A 140 0.76 16.72 25.29
C THR A 140 0.98 15.24 24.96
N PRO A 141 1.42 14.39 25.91
CA PRO A 141 1.26 12.95 25.74
C PRO A 141 -0.17 12.64 25.29
N PHE A 142 -0.29 11.96 24.16
CA PHE A 142 -1.53 11.79 23.43
C PHE A 142 -1.76 10.32 23.12
N LYS A 143 -2.99 9.84 23.34
CA LYS A 143 -3.35 8.44 23.22
C LYS A 143 -4.40 8.25 22.15
N ALA A 144 -4.21 7.30 21.26
CA ALA A 144 -5.14 7.00 20.18
C ALA A 144 -5.25 5.50 19.90
N LEU A 145 -6.39 5.08 19.37
CA LEU A 145 -6.53 3.83 18.62
C LEU A 145 -6.49 4.17 17.14
N CYS A 146 -5.71 3.47 16.32
CA CYS A 146 -5.63 3.74 14.89
C CYS A 146 -5.21 2.51 14.09
N SER A 147 -5.93 2.24 12.98
CA SER A 147 -5.70 1.14 12.03
C SER A 147 -5.72 -0.24 12.68
N PHE A 148 -5.97 -1.28 11.87
CA PHE A 148 -5.97 -2.64 12.40
C PHE A 148 -4.56 -3.10 12.75
N ARG A 149 -4.44 -3.80 13.89
CA ARG A 149 -3.26 -4.58 14.25
C ARG A 149 -2.99 -5.65 13.19
N LYS A 150 -1.81 -6.26 13.22
CA LYS A 150 -1.54 -7.43 12.38
C LYS A 150 -2.59 -8.50 12.68
N LEU A 151 -3.12 -9.14 11.63
CA LEU A 151 -4.14 -10.17 11.79
C LEU A 151 -3.69 -11.28 12.77
N SER A 152 -2.41 -11.65 12.77
CA SER A 152 -1.86 -12.62 13.72
C SER A 152 -2.03 -12.21 15.19
N GLU A 153 -1.85 -10.93 15.51
CA GLU A 153 -2.02 -10.39 16.87
C GLU A 153 -3.50 -10.37 17.26
N ILE A 154 -4.38 -10.01 16.32
CA ILE A 154 -5.83 -10.03 16.53
C ILE A 154 -6.30 -11.47 16.82
N LEU A 155 -5.82 -12.45 16.06
CA LEU A 155 -6.15 -13.86 16.26
C LEU A 155 -5.61 -14.37 17.61
N GLU A 156 -4.41 -13.96 18.00
CA GLU A 156 -3.86 -14.27 19.32
C GLU A 156 -4.72 -13.71 20.45
N PHE A 157 -5.24 -12.47 20.32
CA PHE A 157 -6.20 -11.94 21.28
C PHE A 157 -7.51 -12.72 21.28
N ILE A 158 -8.04 -13.10 20.11
CA ILE A 158 -9.25 -13.91 20.02
C ILE A 158 -9.05 -15.27 20.70
N ASP A 159 -7.89 -15.89 20.58
CA ASP A 159 -7.63 -17.18 21.21
C ASP A 159 -7.41 -17.10 22.72
N ASN A 160 -6.81 -16.01 23.21
CA ASN A 160 -6.47 -15.85 24.63
C ASN A 160 -7.51 -15.07 25.46
N VAL A 161 -8.38 -14.28 24.81
CA VAL A 161 -9.43 -13.49 25.48
C VAL A 161 -10.78 -14.14 25.23
N LYS A 162 -11.17 -15.04 26.14
CA LYS A 162 -12.41 -15.83 26.04
C LYS A 162 -13.64 -14.95 25.78
N GLU A 163 -13.74 -13.81 26.45
CA GLU A 163 -14.90 -12.94 26.36
C GLU A 163 -15.07 -12.31 24.97
N LEU A 164 -13.94 -11.94 24.34
CA LEU A 164 -13.90 -11.48 22.95
C LEU A 164 -14.27 -12.62 21.99
N LYS A 165 -13.70 -13.81 22.19
CA LYS A 165 -13.97 -15.00 21.37
C LYS A 165 -15.43 -15.39 21.35
N ASP A 166 -16.04 -15.48 22.52
CA ASP A 166 -17.45 -15.85 22.68
C ASP A 166 -18.37 -14.80 22.01
N THR A 167 -18.02 -13.51 22.11
CA THR A 167 -18.78 -12.43 21.46
C THR A 167 -18.76 -12.59 19.94
N ILE A 168 -17.58 -12.77 19.34
CA ILE A 168 -17.42 -12.97 17.89
C ILE A 168 -18.09 -14.27 17.45
N SER A 169 -17.91 -15.36 18.20
CA SER A 169 -18.41 -16.69 17.86
C SER A 169 -19.93 -16.80 17.91
N SER A 170 -20.61 -15.83 18.53
CA SER A 170 -22.08 -15.74 18.51
C SER A 170 -22.66 -15.41 17.13
N GLN A 171 -21.88 -14.76 16.26
CA GLN A 171 -22.28 -14.36 14.91
C GLN A 171 -21.46 -15.07 13.81
N LEU A 172 -20.33 -15.70 14.16
CA LEU A 172 -19.39 -16.24 13.18
C LEU A 172 -18.74 -17.55 13.66
N ASP A 173 -18.92 -18.63 12.90
CA ASP A 173 -18.10 -19.84 13.09
C ASP A 173 -16.70 -19.61 12.50
N LEU A 174 -15.72 -19.32 13.37
CA LEU A 174 -14.32 -19.05 13.00
C LEU A 174 -13.66 -20.22 12.23
N ASN A 175 -14.22 -21.43 12.26
CA ASN A 175 -13.72 -22.58 11.51
C ASN A 175 -14.23 -22.62 10.06
N GLN A 176 -15.35 -21.97 9.76
CA GLN A 176 -15.98 -21.99 8.44
C GLN A 176 -15.57 -20.83 7.54
N VAL A 177 -14.83 -19.86 8.06
CA VAL A 177 -14.41 -18.68 7.28
C VAL A 177 -13.18 -18.99 6.43
N ASN A 178 -13.18 -18.51 5.19
CA ASN A 178 -12.05 -18.64 4.28
C ASN A 178 -10.83 -17.85 4.80
N LYS A 179 -9.82 -18.56 5.30
CA LYS A 179 -8.57 -18.00 5.82
C LYS A 179 -7.56 -17.60 4.73
N ASN A 180 -7.84 -17.90 3.45
CA ASN A 180 -6.92 -17.62 2.34
C ASN A 180 -6.91 -16.13 1.94
N ASN A 181 -7.92 -15.35 2.36
CA ASN A 181 -7.95 -13.90 2.18
C ASN A 181 -8.04 -13.20 3.54
N CYS A 182 -6.91 -12.66 4.00
CA CYS A 182 -6.79 -12.02 5.31
C CYS A 182 -7.76 -10.84 5.50
N ASN A 183 -8.00 -10.03 4.46
CA ASN A 183 -8.87 -8.86 4.55
C ASN A 183 -10.34 -9.28 4.70
N LEU A 184 -10.79 -10.26 3.90
CA LEU A 184 -12.14 -10.81 4.02
C LEU A 184 -12.34 -11.51 5.37
N TYR A 185 -11.31 -12.18 5.88
CA TYR A 185 -11.38 -12.82 7.18
C TYR A 185 -11.51 -11.80 8.31
N LEU A 186 -10.69 -10.74 8.29
CA LEU A 186 -10.78 -9.64 9.25
C LEU A 186 -12.12 -8.90 9.13
N GLN A 187 -12.60 -8.67 7.91
CA GLN A 187 -13.93 -8.11 7.67
C GLN A 187 -15.04 -8.94 8.30
N SER A 188 -14.96 -10.27 8.19
CA SER A 188 -15.93 -11.18 8.82
C SER A 188 -15.89 -11.06 10.34
N ILE A 189 -14.70 -11.00 10.94
CA ILE A 189 -14.51 -10.82 12.39
C ILE A 189 -15.10 -9.48 12.88
N VAL A 190 -14.77 -8.38 12.19
CA VAL A 190 -15.25 -7.04 12.53
C VAL A 190 -16.77 -6.95 12.37
N THR A 191 -17.31 -7.52 11.30
CA THR A 191 -18.75 -7.58 11.04
C THR A 191 -19.46 -8.36 12.14
N ALA A 192 -18.94 -9.52 12.51
CA ALA A 192 -19.48 -10.36 13.57
C ALA A 192 -19.52 -9.62 14.92
N LEU A 193 -18.44 -8.91 15.26
CA LEU A 193 -18.38 -8.11 16.48
C LEU A 193 -19.40 -6.96 16.47
N LEU A 194 -19.51 -6.23 15.36
CA LEU A 194 -20.46 -5.12 15.21
C LEU A 194 -21.94 -5.57 15.19
N GLN A 195 -22.21 -6.79 14.75
CA GLN A 195 -23.54 -7.40 14.72
C GLN A 195 -23.96 -8.05 16.05
N ALA A 196 -23.01 -8.30 16.95
CA ALA A 196 -23.29 -8.98 18.20
C ALA A 196 -24.35 -8.25 19.02
N ASP A 197 -25.24 -9.01 19.68
CA ASP A 197 -26.28 -8.48 20.54
C ASP A 197 -25.69 -7.61 21.65
N SER A 198 -26.27 -6.42 21.89
CA SER A 198 -25.74 -5.47 22.86
C SER A 198 -25.77 -5.99 24.29
N THR A 199 -26.72 -6.86 24.64
CA THR A 199 -26.80 -7.48 25.97
C THR A 199 -25.68 -8.50 26.14
N LEU A 200 -25.42 -9.31 25.11
CA LEU A 200 -24.27 -10.21 25.09
C LEU A 200 -22.96 -9.43 25.24
N VAL A 201 -22.75 -8.39 24.43
CA VAL A 201 -21.54 -7.55 24.50
C VAL A 201 -21.36 -6.98 25.91
N ALA A 202 -22.42 -6.42 26.50
CA ALA A 202 -22.36 -5.86 27.85
C ALA A 202 -21.99 -6.90 28.91
N ASN A 203 -22.59 -8.10 28.85
CA ASN A 203 -22.28 -9.20 29.76
C ASN A 203 -20.84 -9.68 29.61
N GLN A 204 -20.36 -9.86 28.37
CA GLN A 204 -18.99 -10.31 28.10
C GLN A 204 -17.96 -9.27 28.52
N LEU A 205 -18.23 -7.97 28.32
CA LEU A 205 -17.36 -6.91 28.83
C LEU A 205 -17.33 -6.85 30.36
N LEU A 206 -18.45 -7.08 31.03
CA LEU A 206 -18.50 -7.15 32.50
C LEU A 206 -17.68 -8.34 33.03
N LEU A 207 -17.75 -9.50 32.38
CA LEU A 207 -16.92 -10.65 32.74
C LEU A 207 -15.42 -10.34 32.53
N LEU A 208 -15.09 -9.73 31.39
CA LEU A 208 -13.73 -9.34 31.03
C LEU A 208 -13.16 -8.37 32.07
N THR A 209 -13.84 -7.27 32.36
CA THR A 209 -13.34 -6.26 33.29
C THR A 209 -13.18 -6.80 34.70
N ASN A 210 -14.15 -7.58 35.20
CA ASN A 210 -14.02 -8.28 36.50
C ASN A 210 -12.81 -9.21 36.56
N ARG A 211 -12.46 -9.89 35.45
CA ARG A 211 -11.28 -10.74 35.36
C ARG A 211 -10.00 -9.90 35.39
N LEU A 212 -9.92 -8.86 34.55
CA LEU A 212 -8.75 -7.98 34.47
C LEU A 212 -8.47 -7.26 35.81
N GLU A 213 -9.51 -6.84 36.53
CA GLU A 213 -9.36 -6.22 37.86
C GLU A 213 -8.79 -7.19 38.91
N LYS A 214 -9.12 -8.48 38.82
CA LYS A 214 -8.61 -9.52 39.72
C LYS A 214 -7.16 -9.91 39.41
N GLU A 215 -6.77 -9.91 38.14
CA GLU A 215 -5.40 -10.23 37.71
C GLU A 215 -4.37 -9.22 38.24
N ARG A 216 -4.78 -7.98 38.56
CA ARG A 216 -3.94 -6.91 39.14
C ARG A 216 -2.64 -6.64 38.38
N ASP A 217 -2.61 -6.88 37.07
CA ASP A 217 -1.46 -6.55 36.24
C ASP A 217 -1.47 -5.06 35.87
N GLY A 218 -1.01 -4.25 36.84
CA GLY A 218 -0.87 -2.80 36.68
C GLY A 218 0.16 -2.36 35.64
N ASN A 219 0.91 -3.27 35.01
CA ASN A 219 1.87 -2.93 33.96
C ASN A 219 1.32 -3.16 32.55
N ASN A 220 0.21 -3.90 32.40
CA ASN A 220 -0.40 -4.13 31.11
C ASN A 220 -1.25 -2.93 30.68
N LYS A 221 -0.66 -2.08 29.83
CA LYS A 221 -1.29 -0.87 29.28
C LYS A 221 -2.59 -1.15 28.52
N LEU A 222 -2.71 -2.30 27.85
CA LEU A 222 -3.93 -2.66 27.11
C LEU A 222 -5.07 -3.00 28.08
N ASN A 223 -4.79 -3.72 29.17
CA ASN A 223 -5.79 -4.00 30.20
C ASN A 223 -6.30 -2.70 30.84
N GLN A 224 -5.39 -1.76 31.15
CA GLN A 224 -5.77 -0.44 31.67
C GLN A 224 -6.65 0.34 30.68
N LEU A 225 -6.33 0.28 29.39
CA LEU A 225 -7.14 0.90 28.35
C LEU A 225 -8.55 0.29 28.32
N ILE A 226 -8.67 -1.05 28.31
CA ILE A 226 -9.97 -1.73 28.33
C ILE A 226 -10.82 -1.29 29.52
N LEU A 227 -10.23 -1.27 30.73
CA LEU A 227 -10.92 -0.82 31.94
C LEU A 227 -11.36 0.65 31.84
N THR A 228 -10.48 1.52 31.34
CA THR A 228 -10.79 2.94 31.13
C THR A 228 -11.94 3.13 30.13
N LEU A 229 -11.89 2.43 28.99
CA LEU A 229 -12.91 2.52 27.95
C LEU A 229 -14.26 1.98 28.46
N HIS A 230 -14.26 0.87 29.19
CA HIS A 230 -15.49 0.32 29.76
C HIS A 230 -16.08 1.23 30.84
N GLN A 231 -15.25 1.87 31.67
CA GLN A 231 -15.71 2.86 32.65
C GLN A 231 -16.38 4.05 31.98
N GLN A 232 -15.84 4.52 30.85
CA GLN A 232 -16.39 5.63 30.07
C GLN A 232 -17.63 5.22 29.26
N TYR A 233 -17.65 3.98 28.75
CA TYR A 233 -18.65 3.44 27.84
C TYR A 233 -19.06 2.02 28.25
N VAL A 234 -19.84 1.93 29.33
CA VAL A 234 -20.26 0.66 29.92
C VAL A 234 -21.03 -0.17 28.91
N GLY A 235 -20.49 -1.36 28.62
CA GLY A 235 -21.10 -2.34 27.72
C GLY A 235 -21.07 -1.99 26.22
N ASP A 236 -20.31 -0.97 25.79
CA ASP A 236 -20.23 -0.62 24.38
C ASP A 236 -19.22 -1.51 23.61
N VAL A 237 -19.63 -2.00 22.44
CA VAL A 237 -18.82 -2.86 21.56
C VAL A 237 -17.46 -2.25 21.19
N GLY A 238 -17.36 -0.92 21.17
CA GLY A 238 -16.11 -0.20 20.90
C GLY A 238 -15.00 -0.50 21.90
N VAL A 239 -15.31 -1.00 23.10
CA VAL A 239 -14.28 -1.44 24.06
C VAL A 239 -13.46 -2.60 23.48
N PHE A 240 -14.11 -3.56 22.80
CA PHE A 240 -13.40 -4.70 22.19
C PHE A 240 -12.47 -4.30 21.04
N PHE A 241 -12.72 -3.17 20.37
CA PHE A 241 -11.86 -2.69 19.30
C PHE A 241 -10.44 -2.34 19.77
N ALA A 242 -10.19 -2.15 21.08
CA ALA A 242 -8.83 -2.00 21.59
C ALA A 242 -7.93 -3.22 21.34
N TYR A 243 -8.52 -4.42 21.19
CA TYR A 243 -7.81 -5.63 20.76
C TYR A 243 -7.62 -5.71 19.23
N LEU A 244 -8.42 -4.98 18.46
CA LEU A 244 -8.38 -5.02 16.99
C LEU A 244 -7.53 -3.90 16.41
N LEU A 245 -7.47 -2.75 17.08
CA LEU A 245 -6.78 -1.54 16.64
C LEU A 245 -5.46 -1.32 17.38
N ASN A 246 -4.48 -0.70 16.72
CA ASN A 246 -3.22 -0.36 17.38
C ASN A 246 -3.46 0.71 18.45
N TYR A 247 -2.98 0.48 19.68
CA TYR A 247 -2.99 1.46 20.75
C TYR A 247 -1.69 2.26 20.75
N MET A 248 -1.81 3.55 20.46
CA MET A 248 -0.71 4.49 20.24
C MET A 248 -0.57 5.41 21.44
N GLU A 249 0.66 5.59 21.91
CA GLU A 249 1.02 6.59 22.91
C GLU A 249 2.07 7.52 22.31
N MET A 250 1.62 8.70 21.88
CA MET A 250 2.42 9.69 21.18
C MET A 250 3.01 10.71 22.15
N GLN A 251 4.25 11.13 21.87
CA GLN A 251 4.92 12.23 22.54
C GLN A 251 4.60 13.58 21.86
N PRO A 252 4.67 14.71 22.60
CA PRO A 252 4.50 16.04 22.00
C PRO A 252 5.37 16.26 20.75
N GLY A 253 4.74 16.67 19.66
CA GLY A 253 5.37 16.87 18.35
C GLY A 253 5.37 15.65 17.43
N GLU A 254 4.94 14.47 17.88
CA GLU A 254 4.64 13.35 16.99
C GLU A 254 3.29 13.57 16.29
N ALA A 255 3.13 13.00 15.10
CA ALA A 255 1.95 13.19 14.28
C ALA A 255 1.44 11.90 13.64
N LEU A 256 0.12 11.77 13.56
CA LEU A 256 -0.59 10.67 12.91
C LEU A 256 -1.48 11.20 11.79
N TYR A 257 -1.44 10.55 10.64
CA TYR A 257 -2.35 10.78 9.51
C TYR A 257 -3.45 9.71 9.50
N LEU A 258 -4.68 10.15 9.24
CA LEU A 258 -5.88 9.32 9.24
C LEU A 258 -6.52 9.37 7.84
N PRO A 259 -6.22 8.39 6.97
CA PRO A 259 -6.83 8.33 5.65
C PRO A 259 -8.28 7.83 5.71
N ALA A 260 -8.98 8.01 4.59
CA ALA A 260 -10.31 7.44 4.40
C ALA A 260 -10.29 5.90 4.55
N GLY A 261 -11.36 5.35 5.14
CA GLY A 261 -11.51 3.91 5.36
C GLY A 261 -10.64 3.32 6.47
N GLU A 262 -9.86 4.13 7.20
CA GLU A 262 -9.11 3.67 8.38
C GLU A 262 -9.91 3.92 9.67
N PRO A 263 -10.08 2.91 10.55
CA PRO A 263 -10.77 3.07 11.82
C PRO A 263 -9.82 3.66 12.87
N HIS A 264 -10.30 4.65 13.61
CA HIS A 264 -9.52 5.33 14.65
C HIS A 264 -10.39 5.94 15.75
N ALA A 265 -9.79 6.23 16.90
CA ALA A 265 -10.39 6.96 18.02
C ALA A 265 -9.32 7.67 18.84
N TYR A 266 -9.51 8.94 19.18
CA TYR A 266 -8.65 9.61 20.16
C TYR A 266 -9.11 9.28 21.57
N ILE A 267 -8.18 8.92 22.45
CA ILE A 267 -8.47 8.38 23.78
C ILE A 267 -8.27 9.44 24.86
N ALA A 268 -7.14 10.15 24.85
CA ALA A 268 -6.80 11.17 25.84
C ALA A 268 -5.63 12.05 25.38
N GLY A 269 -5.55 13.26 25.92
CA GLY A 269 -4.47 14.22 25.63
C GLY A 269 -4.93 15.41 24.80
N ASP A 270 -4.01 16.32 24.52
CA ASP A 270 -4.27 17.50 23.68
C ASP A 270 -3.51 17.37 22.36
N CYS A 271 -4.15 17.77 21.26
CA CYS A 271 -3.52 17.76 19.94
C CYS A 271 -3.97 18.94 19.09
N ILE A 272 -3.16 19.26 18.10
CA ILE A 272 -3.57 20.01 16.92
C ILE A 272 -4.21 19.01 15.97
N GLU A 273 -5.36 19.39 15.39
CA GLU A 273 -6.00 18.64 14.30
C GLU A 273 -6.13 19.54 13.07
N CYS A 274 -5.85 18.99 11.89
CA CYS A 274 -6.23 19.63 10.63
C CYS A 274 -6.91 18.61 9.73
N MET A 275 -7.99 19.02 9.08
CA MET A 275 -8.85 18.12 8.31
C MET A 275 -9.47 18.83 7.11
N ALA A 276 -9.88 18.06 6.11
CA ALA A 276 -10.75 18.57 5.05
C ALA A 276 -12.10 19.04 5.64
N PRO A 277 -12.80 20.02 5.03
CA PRO A 277 -14.02 20.61 5.58
C PRO A 277 -15.25 19.70 5.37
N SER A 278 -15.30 18.59 6.11
CA SER A 278 -16.38 17.59 6.06
C SER A 278 -16.88 17.22 7.46
N ASP A 279 -18.18 16.95 7.57
CA ASP A 279 -18.87 16.44 8.76
C ASP A 279 -19.19 14.93 8.65
N ASN A 280 -18.74 14.25 7.59
CA ASN A 280 -18.99 12.83 7.39
C ASN A 280 -18.22 11.95 8.39
N VAL A 281 -18.95 11.26 9.26
CA VAL A 281 -18.37 10.37 10.28
C VAL A 281 -19.21 9.09 10.40
N VAL A 282 -18.61 7.93 10.10
CA VAL A 282 -19.23 6.62 10.31
C VAL A 282 -18.66 6.00 11.58
N ARG A 283 -19.52 5.61 12.53
CA ARG A 283 -19.11 5.21 13.89
C ARG A 283 -19.27 3.71 14.13
N ALA A 284 -18.30 3.14 14.84
CA ALA A 284 -18.25 1.73 15.24
C ALA A 284 -18.70 1.50 16.69
N GLY A 285 -18.36 2.44 17.59
CA GLY A 285 -18.53 2.28 19.03
C GLY A 285 -17.96 3.47 19.81
N LEU A 286 -17.91 3.34 21.13
CA LEU A 286 -17.55 4.39 22.10
C LEU A 286 -18.43 5.64 21.93
N THR A 287 -19.73 5.42 21.70
CA THR A 287 -20.66 6.51 21.40
C THR A 287 -22.12 6.14 21.62
N PRO A 288 -22.95 7.09 22.12
CA PRO A 288 -24.39 6.96 22.10
C PRO A 288 -25.01 7.39 20.76
N LYS A 289 -24.22 7.98 19.85
CA LYS A 289 -24.71 8.45 18.54
C LYS A 289 -25.00 7.28 17.59
N LEU A 290 -25.67 7.57 16.47
CA LEU A 290 -25.96 6.61 15.41
C LEU A 290 -24.70 5.83 14.97
N LYS A 291 -24.83 4.51 14.90
CA LYS A 291 -23.81 3.55 14.47
C LYS A 291 -24.27 2.87 13.18
N ASP A 292 -23.84 3.39 12.03
CA ASP A 292 -24.08 2.78 10.72
C ASP A 292 -23.04 1.69 10.44
N TRP A 293 -23.16 0.57 11.16
CA TRP A 293 -22.17 -0.50 11.10
C TRP A 293 -22.10 -1.17 9.72
N LYS A 294 -23.19 -1.14 8.93
CA LYS A 294 -23.23 -1.72 7.58
C LYS A 294 -22.33 -0.95 6.64
N THR A 295 -22.50 0.37 6.59
CA THR A 295 -21.63 1.24 5.80
C THR A 295 -20.19 1.12 6.30
N LEU A 296 -19.99 1.12 7.63
CA LEU A 296 -18.66 0.95 8.22
C LEU A 296 -17.97 -0.33 7.74
N ALA A 297 -18.60 -1.49 7.93
CA ALA A 297 -18.00 -2.77 7.56
C ALA A 297 -17.71 -2.91 6.05
N GLN A 298 -18.38 -2.13 5.20
CA GLN A 298 -18.14 -2.12 3.76
C GLN A 298 -17.04 -1.14 3.33
N MET A 299 -16.90 -0.01 4.04
CA MET A 299 -15.98 1.06 3.64
C MET A 299 -14.56 0.90 4.19
N LEU A 300 -14.37 0.11 5.25
CA LEU A 300 -13.04 -0.06 5.84
C LEU A 300 -12.09 -0.77 4.87
N THR A 301 -10.83 -0.34 4.84
CA THR A 301 -9.81 -0.93 3.96
C THR A 301 -9.37 -2.33 4.39
N TYR A 302 -9.54 -2.64 5.69
CA TYR A 302 -9.00 -3.82 6.35
C TYR A 302 -7.48 -4.00 6.21
N THR A 303 -6.77 -2.91 5.93
CA THR A 303 -5.31 -2.87 5.97
C THR A 303 -4.84 -3.12 7.39
N THR A 304 -3.88 -4.04 7.56
CA THR A 304 -3.31 -4.38 8.85
C THR A 304 -1.85 -3.94 8.92
N GLY A 305 -1.40 -3.49 10.09
CA GLY A 305 0.01 -3.15 10.30
C GLY A 305 0.21 -1.86 11.07
N CYS A 306 1.32 -1.18 10.76
CA CYS A 306 1.72 0.03 11.46
C CYS A 306 0.85 1.21 11.01
N PRO A 307 0.33 2.04 11.95
CA PRO A 307 -0.38 3.26 11.60
C PRO A 307 0.48 4.26 10.82
N SER A 308 -0.19 5.17 10.11
CA SER A 308 0.45 6.18 9.25
C SER A 308 1.04 7.33 10.06
N TYR A 309 2.25 7.15 10.58
CA TYR A 309 3.02 8.24 11.18
C TYR A 309 3.45 9.29 10.14
N VAL A 310 3.37 10.56 10.50
CA VAL A 310 3.89 11.67 9.68
C VAL A 310 5.20 12.15 10.29
N THR A 311 6.31 11.83 9.63
CA THR A 311 7.63 12.36 10.02
C THR A 311 7.77 13.78 9.49
N PRO A 312 7.97 14.80 10.35
CA PRO A 312 8.09 16.17 9.89
C PRO A 312 9.45 16.43 9.24
N THR A 313 9.45 17.24 8.17
CA THR A 313 10.68 17.83 7.65
C THR A 313 11.10 18.95 8.59
N THR A 314 12.30 18.88 9.16
CA THR A 314 12.79 19.85 10.14
C THR A 314 13.89 20.72 9.54
N HIS A 315 13.80 22.03 9.76
CA HIS A 315 14.81 23.02 9.38
C HIS A 315 15.08 23.96 10.55
N GLU A 316 16.35 24.25 10.82
CA GLU A 316 16.74 25.15 11.91
C GLU A 316 17.75 26.18 11.39
N SER A 317 17.40 27.47 11.53
CA SER A 317 18.25 28.58 11.08
C SER A 317 17.91 29.86 11.83
N ASN A 318 18.91 30.68 12.16
CA ASN A 318 18.72 32.02 12.74
C ASN A 318 17.79 32.05 13.98
N GLY A 319 17.89 31.04 14.86
CA GLY A 319 17.03 30.94 16.05
C GLY A 319 15.57 30.60 15.75
N VAL A 320 15.30 30.02 14.58
CA VAL A 320 13.99 29.53 14.17
C VAL A 320 14.11 28.04 13.86
N LYS A 321 13.33 27.23 14.57
CA LYS A 321 13.15 25.81 14.29
C LYS A 321 11.77 25.58 13.68
N SER A 322 11.75 25.15 12.43
CA SER A 322 10.54 24.75 11.70
C SER A 322 10.44 23.23 11.63
N CYS A 323 9.25 22.69 11.95
CA CYS A 323 8.89 21.29 11.75
C CYS A 323 7.62 21.25 10.87
N LEU A 324 7.78 20.87 9.60
CA LEU A 324 6.71 20.81 8.60
C LEU A 324 6.14 19.39 8.50
N PHE A 325 4.86 19.23 8.85
CA PHE A 325 4.09 18.00 8.76
C PHE A 325 3.26 18.00 7.46
N GLN A 326 3.59 17.10 6.54
CA GLN A 326 2.96 17.02 5.21
C GLN A 326 2.31 15.66 5.00
N PRO A 327 1.01 15.51 5.31
CA PRO A 327 0.27 14.30 4.96
C PRO A 327 0.07 14.22 3.42
N PRO A 328 -0.20 13.03 2.86
CA PRO A 328 -0.34 12.81 1.42
C PRO A 328 -1.70 13.28 0.88
N VAL A 329 -2.09 14.52 1.20
CA VAL A 329 -3.36 15.15 0.80
C VAL A 329 -3.14 16.60 0.37
N ASP A 330 -4.07 17.11 -0.43
CA ASP A 330 -3.97 18.44 -1.02
C ASP A 330 -4.42 19.53 -0.05
N GLU A 331 -5.42 19.22 0.79
CA GLU A 331 -6.20 20.17 1.56
C GLU A 331 -5.35 20.96 2.55
N PHE A 332 -4.35 20.31 3.17
CA PHE A 332 -3.58 20.92 4.24
C PHE A 332 -2.17 20.34 4.44
N GLU A 333 -1.28 21.20 4.92
CA GLU A 333 -0.04 20.91 5.62
C GLU A 333 0.01 21.77 6.89
N VAL A 334 0.72 21.31 7.93
CA VAL A 334 0.85 22.03 9.20
C VAL A 334 2.32 22.22 9.52
N GLU A 335 2.72 23.43 9.85
CA GLU A 335 4.09 23.79 10.21
C GLU A 335 4.13 24.26 11.66
N ARG A 336 4.95 23.62 12.51
CA ARG A 336 5.25 24.10 13.86
C ARG A 336 6.52 24.93 13.81
N ILE A 337 6.44 26.19 14.21
CA ILE A 337 7.56 27.10 14.30
C ILE A 337 7.86 27.38 15.78
N GLN A 338 9.11 27.18 16.17
CA GLN A 338 9.64 27.58 17.47
C GLN A 338 10.66 28.70 17.27
N LEU A 339 10.45 29.82 17.93
CA LEU A 339 11.25 31.03 17.85
C LEU A 339 12.02 31.22 19.15
N SER A 340 13.36 31.16 19.09
CA SER A 340 14.22 31.55 20.19
C SER A 340 14.08 33.04 20.55
N PRO A 341 14.51 33.46 21.76
CA PRO A 341 14.55 34.87 22.14
C PRO A 341 15.21 35.75 21.08
N SER A 342 14.58 36.88 20.77
CA SER A 342 15.07 37.86 19.79
C SER A 342 15.20 37.34 18.34
N SER A 343 14.59 36.20 18.00
CA SER A 343 14.53 35.72 16.62
C SER A 343 13.26 36.17 15.88
N SER A 344 13.32 36.11 14.55
CA SER A 344 12.22 36.51 13.67
C SER A 344 11.95 35.46 12.61
N TYR A 345 10.68 35.20 12.33
CA TYR A 345 10.22 34.36 11.23
C TYR A 345 9.48 35.19 10.20
N THR A 346 9.82 34.96 8.93
CA THR A 346 9.16 35.58 7.79
C THR A 346 8.76 34.51 6.79
N SER A 347 7.51 34.56 6.31
CA SER A 347 7.03 33.67 5.27
C SER A 347 6.04 34.36 4.34
N THR A 348 5.92 33.85 3.11
CA THR A 348 4.91 34.26 2.13
C THR A 348 4.48 33.03 1.36
N HIS A 349 3.18 32.80 1.24
CA HIS A 349 2.64 31.60 0.61
C HIS A 349 1.60 31.96 -0.47
N GLN A 350 1.49 31.14 -1.51
CA GLN A 350 0.50 31.32 -2.58
C GLN A 350 -0.91 30.84 -2.19
N SER A 351 -1.05 30.25 -1.01
CA SER A 351 -2.29 29.74 -0.42
C SER A 351 -2.61 30.50 0.88
N PRO A 352 -3.84 30.43 1.41
CA PRO A 352 -4.16 31.06 2.68
C PRO A 352 -3.55 30.24 3.83
N SER A 353 -3.27 30.92 4.94
CA SER A 353 -2.83 30.28 6.18
C SER A 353 -3.69 30.69 7.37
N ILE A 354 -3.85 29.76 8.31
CA ILE A 354 -4.28 30.04 9.68
C ILE A 354 -3.07 29.89 10.59
N VAL A 355 -2.80 30.91 11.39
CA VAL A 355 -1.71 30.92 12.37
C VAL A 355 -2.30 30.88 13.77
N LEU A 356 -1.89 29.93 14.59
CA LEU A 356 -2.23 29.84 16.01
C LEU A 356 -0.97 30.07 16.86
N LEU A 357 -1.04 31.02 17.77
CA LEU A 357 0.00 31.20 18.79
C LEU A 357 -0.30 30.31 20.00
N THR A 358 0.52 29.29 20.25
CA THR A 358 0.27 28.34 21.36
C THR A 358 0.98 28.72 22.64
N ASP A 359 2.10 29.46 22.57
CA ASP A 359 2.90 29.84 23.73
C ASP A 359 3.40 31.29 23.64
N SER A 360 3.56 31.91 24.83
CA SER A 360 4.14 33.24 25.07
C SER A 360 3.58 34.35 24.16
N SER A 361 4.22 35.51 24.13
CA SER A 361 3.81 36.65 23.30
C SER A 361 4.84 36.94 22.22
N VAL A 362 4.36 37.22 21.00
CA VAL A 362 5.19 37.64 19.86
C VAL A 362 4.71 39.00 19.36
N THR A 363 5.48 39.63 18.47
CA THR A 363 5.06 40.85 17.80
C THR A 363 4.90 40.66 16.30
N ILE A 364 3.91 41.35 15.71
CA ILE A 364 3.67 41.39 14.27
C ILE A 364 3.76 42.83 13.75
N ASN A 365 4.34 43.01 12.56
CA ASN A 365 4.41 44.31 11.92
C ASN A 365 3.02 44.79 11.45
N LYS A 366 2.65 46.03 11.80
CA LYS A 366 1.36 46.62 11.46
C LYS A 366 1.14 46.89 9.98
N THR A 367 2.18 47.01 9.16
CA THR A 367 2.02 47.31 7.71
C THR A 367 1.16 46.28 6.99
N ASN A 368 1.21 45.02 7.42
CA ASN A 368 0.43 43.92 6.83
C ASN A 368 -0.70 43.43 7.77
N TYR A 369 -0.88 44.03 8.95
CA TYR A 369 -1.85 43.61 9.96
C TYR A 369 -2.96 44.65 10.14
N ASN A 370 -4.23 44.25 10.04
CA ASN A 370 -5.34 45.18 10.21
C ASN A 370 -5.54 45.49 11.70
N SER A 371 -5.02 46.64 12.16
CA SER A 371 -5.25 47.16 13.52
C SER A 371 -6.08 48.44 13.47
N SER A 372 -7.03 48.58 14.38
CA SER A 372 -7.81 49.81 14.61
C SER A 372 -6.99 50.97 15.21
N SER A 373 -5.71 50.75 15.54
CA SER A 373 -4.84 51.74 16.19
C SER A 373 -3.84 52.39 15.21
N SER A 374 -3.85 53.72 15.16
CA SER A 374 -3.06 54.57 14.25
C SER A 374 -1.57 54.70 14.59
N SER A 375 -1.04 53.96 15.58
CA SER A 375 0.39 53.98 15.93
C SER A 375 1.23 53.12 14.99
N SER A 376 2.46 53.54 14.69
CA SER A 376 3.42 52.79 13.84
C SER A 376 4.12 51.62 14.55
N ASN A 377 3.83 51.39 15.83
CA ASN A 377 4.50 50.36 16.64
C ASN A 377 3.98 48.94 16.31
N PRO A 378 4.81 47.90 16.43
CA PRO A 378 4.38 46.50 16.27
C PRO A 378 3.20 46.14 17.19
N THR A 379 2.33 45.24 16.75
CA THR A 379 1.23 44.73 17.60
C THR A 379 1.69 43.51 18.37
N ILE A 380 1.45 43.47 19.68
CA ILE A 380 1.75 42.30 20.52
C ILE A 380 0.61 41.29 20.38
N LEU A 381 0.94 40.08 19.93
CA LEU A 381 0.06 38.93 19.88
C LEU A 381 0.33 38.05 21.10
N ARG A 382 -0.73 37.58 21.75
CA ARG A 382 -0.64 36.75 22.97
C ARG A 382 -1.03 35.30 22.65
N GLN A 383 -0.69 34.38 23.55
CA GLN A 383 -1.16 32.99 23.50
C GLN A 383 -2.67 32.94 23.20
N GLY A 384 -3.07 32.03 22.30
CA GLY A 384 -4.45 31.90 21.86
C GLY A 384 -4.86 32.81 20.71
N THR A 385 -4.01 33.78 20.32
CA THR A 385 -4.29 34.60 19.14
C THR A 385 -4.27 33.73 17.89
N VAL A 386 -5.33 33.83 17.10
CA VAL A 386 -5.47 33.16 15.80
C VAL A 386 -5.51 34.20 14.70
N LEU A 387 -4.73 34.01 13.64
CA LEU A 387 -4.68 34.90 12.49
C LEU A 387 -5.11 34.20 11.21
N PHE A 388 -5.82 34.91 10.35
CA PHE A 388 -5.97 34.57 8.94
C PHE A 388 -4.97 35.38 8.12
N VAL A 389 -4.12 34.68 7.37
CA VAL A 389 -3.13 35.26 6.45
C VAL A 389 -3.58 34.94 5.02
N PRO A 390 -4.02 35.93 4.23
CA PRO A 390 -4.42 35.69 2.85
C PRO A 390 -3.25 35.26 1.96
N CYS A 391 -3.54 34.63 0.82
CA CYS A 391 -2.52 34.29 -0.16
C CYS A 391 -1.68 35.52 -0.57
N ASN A 392 -0.40 35.28 -0.89
CA ASN A 392 0.60 36.26 -1.30
C ASN A 392 0.77 37.42 -0.30
N THR A 393 0.49 37.19 0.98
CA THR A 393 0.70 38.16 2.06
C THR A 393 1.91 37.75 2.88
N GLU A 394 2.85 38.67 3.10
CA GLU A 394 4.01 38.42 3.94
C GLU A 394 3.63 38.44 5.43
N LEU A 395 3.88 37.32 6.09
CA LEU A 395 3.83 37.17 7.54
C LEU A 395 5.22 37.40 8.12
N LYS A 396 5.37 38.40 8.99
CA LYS A 396 6.60 38.62 9.77
C LYS A 396 6.27 38.67 11.26
N ILE A 397 6.79 37.71 12.02
CA ILE A 397 6.61 37.58 13.47
C ILE A 397 7.97 37.60 14.16
N GLU A 398 8.07 38.32 15.28
CA GLU A 398 9.30 38.44 16.07
C GLU A 398 9.04 38.05 17.54
N ASN A 399 9.90 37.19 18.10
CA ASN A 399 9.89 36.88 19.52
C ASN A 399 10.68 37.96 20.27
N GLN A 400 9.98 38.89 20.91
CA GLN A 400 10.59 39.96 21.70
C GLN A 400 10.91 39.56 23.16
N ASN A 401 10.60 38.32 23.57
CA ASN A 401 10.97 37.84 24.89
C ASN A 401 12.48 37.66 24.98
N GLN A 402 13.04 37.93 26.17
CA GLN A 402 14.48 37.84 26.42
C GLN A 402 14.94 36.45 26.86
N SER A 403 14.03 35.60 27.34
CA SER A 403 14.38 34.36 28.04
C SER A 403 13.56 33.13 27.64
N THR A 404 12.48 33.29 26.87
CA THR A 404 11.56 32.19 26.55
C THR A 404 11.35 32.06 25.06
N ASP A 405 11.35 30.82 24.58
CA ASP A 405 10.93 30.50 23.23
C ASP A 405 9.43 30.79 23.04
N SER A 406 9.03 31.00 21.79
CA SER A 406 7.63 31.11 21.38
C SER A 406 7.30 30.05 20.36
N THR A 407 6.14 29.39 20.52
CA THR A 407 5.67 28.37 19.60
C THR A 407 4.43 28.86 18.87
N LEU A 408 4.40 28.63 17.56
CA LEU A 408 3.23 28.86 16.72
C LEU A 408 3.02 27.71 15.73
N PHE A 409 1.77 27.49 15.35
CA PHE A 409 1.39 26.54 14.32
C PHE A 409 0.79 27.28 13.13
N ILE A 410 1.17 26.89 11.92
CA ILE A 410 0.67 27.43 10.66
C ILE A 410 0.03 26.29 9.88
N ALA A 411 -1.30 26.32 9.72
CA ALA A 411 -2.01 25.44 8.80
C ALA A 411 -2.22 26.16 7.46
N ARG A 412 -1.93 25.50 6.35
CA ARG A 412 -2.08 26.03 4.99
C ARG A 412 -2.31 24.92 3.99
N VAL A 413 -2.78 25.23 2.78
CA VAL A 413 -2.95 24.23 1.71
C VAL A 413 -1.61 23.59 1.36
N ASN A 414 -1.58 22.27 1.17
CA ASN A 414 -0.35 21.53 0.90
C ASN A 414 0.26 21.94 -0.44
N LYS A 415 1.52 22.41 -0.39
CA LYS A 415 2.19 22.96 -1.57
C LYS A 415 2.56 21.88 -2.59
N HIS A 416 2.83 20.65 -2.14
CA HIS A 416 3.45 19.62 -2.96
C HIS A 416 2.49 18.87 -3.89
N GLN A 417 1.18 19.09 -3.78
CA GLN A 417 0.20 18.41 -4.63
C GLN A 417 -0.79 19.35 -5.34
N TYR A 418 -0.64 20.69 -5.34
CA TYR A 418 -1.40 21.55 -6.28
C TYR A 418 -0.57 22.31 -7.30
N VAL A 419 0.72 22.49 -7.02
CA VAL A 419 1.66 23.08 -7.99
C VAL A 419 2.33 21.98 -8.83
N ASP A 420 2.37 20.75 -8.31
CA ASP A 420 3.04 19.58 -8.92
C ASP A 420 2.12 18.34 -9.08
N SER A 421 0.82 18.37 -8.78
CA SER A 421 -0.03 17.16 -8.89
C SER A 421 -0.18 16.63 -10.31
N MET A 422 -0.11 17.49 -11.33
CA MET A 422 0.00 17.01 -12.71
C MET A 422 1.35 16.35 -13.01
N MET A 423 2.38 16.51 -12.15
CA MET A 423 3.74 15.98 -12.33
C MET A 423 4.19 14.91 -11.31
N ILE A 424 3.60 14.77 -10.12
CA ILE A 424 4.02 13.79 -9.08
C ILE A 424 3.13 12.55 -9.07
N PHE A 425 1.81 12.68 -9.23
CA PHE A 425 0.96 11.51 -9.50
C PHE A 425 1.28 10.88 -10.87
N SER A 426 1.86 11.65 -11.79
CA SER A 426 2.45 11.13 -13.02
C SER A 426 3.83 10.47 -12.83
N LYS A 427 4.37 10.42 -11.60
CA LYS A 427 5.70 9.87 -11.26
C LYS A 427 5.68 8.75 -10.21
N MET A 428 4.52 8.32 -9.74
CA MET A 428 4.37 7.14 -8.87
C MET A 428 3.54 6.07 -9.59
N MET A 429 3.77 4.80 -9.27
CA MET A 429 3.07 3.65 -9.85
C MET A 429 2.85 2.58 -8.78
N ASN A 430 1.81 1.77 -8.92
CA ASN A 430 1.68 0.57 -8.10
C ASN A 430 2.66 -0.51 -8.56
N ALA A 431 3.33 -1.16 -7.62
CA ALA A 431 4.31 -2.19 -7.90
C ALA A 431 4.42 -3.24 -6.78
N ALA A 432 4.91 -4.42 -7.14
CA ALA A 432 5.44 -5.39 -6.19
C ALA A 432 6.90 -5.02 -5.89
N VAL A 433 7.15 -4.54 -4.67
CA VAL A 433 8.44 -4.00 -4.23
C VAL A 433 9.09 -4.93 -3.21
N LEU A 434 10.33 -5.28 -3.48
CA LEU A 434 11.16 -6.09 -2.62
C LEU A 434 12.04 -5.15 -1.77
N HIS A 435 11.83 -5.17 -0.45
CA HIS A 435 12.63 -4.40 0.53
C HIS A 435 13.84 -5.19 1.05
N LYS A 436 13.78 -6.51 0.96
CA LYS A 436 14.84 -7.48 1.29
C LYS A 436 14.54 -8.80 0.59
N ALA A 437 15.53 -9.68 0.47
CA ALA A 437 15.31 -11.02 -0.06
C ALA A 437 14.15 -11.73 0.68
N GLY A 438 13.19 -12.26 -0.08
CA GLY A 438 11.96 -12.84 0.44
C GLY A 438 10.77 -12.58 -0.47
N VAL A 439 9.66 -12.13 0.13
CA VAL A 439 8.39 -11.89 -0.54
C VAL A 439 8.24 -10.38 -0.78
N PRO A 440 7.93 -9.93 -2.01
CA PRO A 440 7.69 -8.52 -2.29
C PRO A 440 6.36 -8.04 -1.67
N VAL A 441 6.26 -6.74 -1.39
CA VAL A 441 5.07 -6.06 -0.86
C VAL A 441 4.43 -5.27 -2.00
N TYR A 442 3.10 -5.35 -2.13
CA TYR A 442 2.38 -4.49 -3.06
C TYR A 442 2.21 -3.10 -2.46
N GLU A 443 2.81 -2.10 -3.08
CA GLU A 443 2.80 -0.71 -2.61
C GLU A 443 2.97 0.26 -3.77
N THR A 444 2.77 1.56 -3.49
CA THR A 444 3.10 2.62 -4.44
C THR A 444 4.61 2.88 -4.44
N PHE A 445 5.21 2.90 -5.62
CA PHE A 445 6.66 3.05 -5.83
C PHE A 445 6.94 4.11 -6.90
N PRO A 446 8.08 4.83 -6.86
CA PRO A 446 8.42 5.78 -7.90
C PRO A 446 8.51 5.15 -9.29
N ILE A 447 7.92 5.80 -10.29
CA ILE A 447 8.12 5.46 -11.71
C ILE A 447 9.63 5.59 -11.99
N PRO A 448 10.25 4.58 -12.60
CA PRO A 448 11.68 4.62 -12.89
C PRO A 448 12.01 5.77 -13.84
N GLN A 449 13.17 6.39 -13.63
CA GLN A 449 13.64 7.49 -14.46
C GLN A 449 14.45 6.98 -15.64
N VAL A 450 14.21 7.57 -16.81
CA VAL A 450 15.05 7.40 -18.00
C VAL A 450 16.37 8.12 -17.75
N SER A 451 17.46 7.36 -17.61
CA SER A 451 18.80 7.92 -17.44
C SER A 451 19.45 8.20 -18.79
N ASN A 452 19.16 7.37 -19.80
CA ASN A 452 19.63 7.55 -21.17
C ASN A 452 18.45 7.48 -22.16
N PRO A 453 17.88 8.63 -22.59
CA PRO A 453 16.77 8.66 -23.53
C PRO A 453 17.05 8.07 -24.91
N GLU A 454 18.31 7.90 -25.30
CA GLU A 454 18.68 7.25 -26.56
C GLU A 454 18.58 5.71 -26.47
N GLU A 455 18.72 5.14 -25.27
CA GLU A 455 18.74 3.70 -25.03
C GLU A 455 17.56 3.17 -24.22
N GLU A 456 16.82 4.02 -23.53
CA GLU A 456 15.81 3.62 -22.55
C GLU A 456 14.45 4.26 -22.86
N VAL A 457 13.39 3.56 -22.47
CA VAL A 457 12.02 4.06 -22.57
C VAL A 457 11.18 3.52 -21.41
N ILE A 458 10.22 4.31 -20.93
CA ILE A 458 9.22 3.84 -19.97
C ILE A 458 8.04 3.27 -20.75
N ALA A 459 7.51 2.13 -20.34
CA ALA A 459 6.34 1.52 -20.95
C ALA A 459 5.28 1.16 -19.90
N ASP A 460 4.01 1.19 -20.29
CA ASP A 460 2.89 0.71 -19.48
C ASP A 460 2.92 -0.82 -19.47
N VAL A 461 3.10 -1.45 -18.32
CA VAL A 461 3.04 -2.91 -18.26
C VAL A 461 1.58 -3.34 -18.21
N LEU A 462 1.19 -4.19 -19.15
CA LEU A 462 -0.19 -4.69 -19.26
C LEU A 462 -0.38 -6.04 -18.59
N ALA A 463 0.63 -6.91 -18.70
CA ALA A 463 0.60 -8.22 -18.05
C ALA A 463 2.03 -8.76 -17.88
N SER A 464 2.24 -9.44 -16.76
CA SER A 464 3.47 -10.17 -16.47
C SER A 464 3.11 -11.44 -15.72
N SER A 465 3.69 -12.57 -16.13
CA SER A 465 3.47 -13.86 -15.48
C SER A 465 4.43 -14.08 -14.30
N ILE A 466 4.03 -14.84 -13.28
CA ILE A 466 4.92 -15.23 -12.19
C ILE A 466 5.63 -16.54 -12.56
N LYS A 467 6.96 -16.54 -12.58
CA LYS A 467 7.80 -17.70 -12.92
C LYS A 467 8.58 -18.19 -11.69
N GLN A 468 9.03 -19.45 -11.73
CA GLN A 468 9.97 -19.98 -10.71
C GLN A 468 11.26 -19.16 -10.64
N LEU A 469 11.69 -18.59 -11.77
CA LEU A 469 12.80 -17.64 -11.83
C LEU A 469 12.54 -16.39 -10.95
N ASP A 470 11.34 -15.81 -10.99
CA ASP A 470 11.01 -14.63 -10.18
C ASP A 470 11.06 -14.97 -8.69
N ILE A 471 10.53 -16.14 -8.30
CA ILE A 471 10.57 -16.65 -6.92
C ILE A 471 12.03 -16.88 -6.48
N GLY A 472 12.85 -17.48 -7.35
CA GLY A 472 14.28 -17.70 -7.11
C GLY A 472 15.05 -16.40 -6.92
N LYS A 473 14.81 -15.39 -7.77
CA LYS A 473 15.43 -14.06 -7.67
C LYS A 473 14.98 -13.29 -6.43
N ALA A 474 13.68 -13.31 -6.13
CA ALA A 474 13.13 -12.60 -4.97
C ALA A 474 13.61 -13.21 -3.65
N SER A 475 13.67 -14.54 -3.55
CA SER A 475 14.10 -15.24 -2.34
C SER A 475 15.61 -15.20 -2.06
N GLY A 476 16.43 -14.64 -2.97
CA GLY A 476 17.89 -14.60 -2.80
C GLY A 476 18.62 -15.89 -3.16
N ARG A 477 17.90 -16.94 -3.58
CA ARG A 477 18.45 -18.28 -3.86
C ARG A 477 19.03 -18.43 -5.27
N HIS A 478 18.72 -17.52 -6.18
CA HIS A 478 19.19 -17.56 -7.56
C HIS A 478 20.43 -16.67 -7.76
N TYR A 479 21.35 -17.02 -8.66
CA TYR A 479 22.55 -16.22 -8.91
C TYR A 479 22.25 -14.80 -9.45
N LEU A 480 21.09 -14.62 -10.10
CA LEU A 480 20.56 -13.31 -10.55
C LEU A 480 19.71 -12.58 -9.51
N SER A 481 19.84 -12.89 -8.22
CA SER A 481 19.06 -12.23 -7.17
C SER A 481 19.34 -10.73 -7.08
N TYR A 482 18.30 -9.96 -6.75
CA TYR A 482 18.37 -8.51 -6.59
C TYR A 482 19.41 -8.11 -5.53
N LYS A 483 20.18 -7.07 -5.82
CA LYS A 483 21.28 -6.60 -4.96
C LYS A 483 20.99 -5.26 -4.29
N THR A 484 20.09 -4.48 -4.86
CA THR A 484 19.68 -3.15 -4.40
C THR A 484 18.23 -3.19 -3.93
N PHE A 485 17.95 -2.55 -2.80
CA PHE A 485 16.62 -2.48 -2.18
C PHE A 485 16.35 -1.04 -1.73
N PRO A 486 15.09 -0.58 -1.76
CA PRO A 486 13.92 -1.26 -2.32
C PRO A 486 13.98 -1.34 -3.87
N THR A 487 13.40 -2.37 -4.46
CA THR A 487 13.35 -2.54 -5.93
C THR A 487 12.05 -3.20 -6.38
N THR A 488 11.56 -2.85 -7.56
CA THR A 488 10.48 -3.60 -8.20
C THR A 488 10.99 -4.96 -8.68
N VAL A 489 10.12 -5.97 -8.67
CA VAL A 489 10.42 -7.35 -9.11
C VAL A 489 9.66 -7.73 -10.38
N GLY A 490 9.96 -8.90 -10.95
CA GLY A 490 9.39 -9.42 -12.19
C GLY A 490 10.36 -9.25 -13.37
N VAL A 491 10.67 -10.33 -14.07
CA VAL A 491 11.72 -10.33 -15.11
C VAL A 491 11.25 -9.75 -16.44
N ASP A 492 10.07 -10.13 -16.90
CA ASP A 492 9.58 -9.87 -18.26
C ASP A 492 8.06 -9.70 -18.29
N GLY A 493 7.53 -9.10 -19.35
CA GLY A 493 6.11 -8.90 -19.50
C GLY A 493 5.74 -8.32 -20.86
N ILE A 494 4.44 -8.17 -21.08
CA ILE A 494 3.88 -7.42 -22.20
C ILE A 494 3.64 -5.99 -21.73
N ALA A 495 4.18 -5.05 -22.48
CA ALA A 495 4.03 -3.63 -22.22
C ALA A 495 3.53 -2.90 -23.47
N ARG A 496 2.95 -1.71 -23.26
CA ARG A 496 2.55 -0.80 -24.32
C ARG A 496 3.47 0.41 -24.29
N LEU A 497 4.06 0.70 -25.45
CA LEU A 497 4.87 1.90 -25.68
C LEU A 497 3.98 3.13 -25.83
N ASP A 498 4.55 4.32 -25.68
CA ASP A 498 3.83 5.60 -25.85
C ASP A 498 3.20 5.78 -27.24
N ASP A 499 3.77 5.14 -28.27
CA ASP A 499 3.23 5.13 -29.63
C ASP A 499 2.11 4.08 -29.86
N GLY A 500 1.68 3.39 -28.80
CA GLY A 500 0.59 2.42 -28.81
C GLY A 500 1.00 1.00 -29.21
N ARG A 501 2.26 0.75 -29.62
CA ARG A 501 2.71 -0.60 -29.95
C ARG A 501 2.75 -1.50 -28.71
N LEU A 502 2.30 -2.74 -28.87
CA LEU A 502 2.46 -3.79 -27.88
C LEU A 502 3.82 -4.46 -28.07
N VAL A 503 4.54 -4.63 -26.97
CA VAL A 503 5.86 -5.27 -26.98
C VAL A 503 5.97 -6.30 -25.87
N TYR A 504 6.65 -7.42 -26.16
CA TYR A 504 7.20 -8.29 -25.14
C TYR A 504 8.64 -7.87 -24.85
N ALA A 505 8.97 -7.65 -23.57
CA ALA A 505 10.29 -7.20 -23.16
C ALA A 505 10.71 -7.78 -21.82
N MET A 506 12.03 -7.89 -21.63
CA MET A 506 12.63 -8.03 -20.32
C MET A 506 12.89 -6.62 -19.76
N GLY A 507 12.43 -6.35 -18.55
CA GLY A 507 12.56 -5.04 -17.93
C GLY A 507 13.97 -4.77 -17.43
N ILE A 508 14.44 -3.52 -17.56
CA ILE A 508 15.59 -3.02 -16.79
C ILE A 508 15.20 -2.97 -15.32
N THR A 509 13.99 -2.48 -15.05
CA THR A 509 13.32 -2.56 -13.74
C THR A 509 12.30 -3.69 -13.71
N GLY A 510 11.81 -4.02 -12.51
CA GLY A 510 10.82 -5.08 -12.33
C GLY A 510 9.52 -4.84 -13.10
N MET A 511 9.03 -5.88 -13.77
CA MET A 511 7.81 -5.89 -14.59
C MET A 511 6.53 -6.21 -13.80
N PHE A 512 6.61 -6.47 -12.49
CA PHE A 512 5.43 -6.52 -11.61
C PHE A 512 5.11 -5.11 -11.10
N ALA A 513 4.90 -4.19 -12.02
CA ALA A 513 4.64 -2.77 -11.77
C ALA A 513 3.77 -2.21 -12.90
N GLU A 514 3.02 -1.13 -12.67
CA GLU A 514 2.20 -0.51 -13.74
C GLU A 514 3.05 0.11 -14.86
N LYS A 515 4.29 0.52 -14.54
CA LYS A 515 5.28 0.98 -15.53
C LYS A 515 6.63 0.32 -15.29
N ALA A 516 7.41 0.15 -16.36
CA ALA A 516 8.76 -0.36 -16.26
C ALA A 516 9.68 0.33 -17.27
N LEU A 517 10.96 0.43 -16.90
CA LEU A 517 12.00 0.91 -17.79
C LEU A 517 12.47 -0.24 -18.69
N LEU A 518 12.42 -0.03 -20.01
CA LEU A 518 12.82 -0.99 -21.03
C LEU A 518 14.03 -0.46 -21.80
N LYS A 519 14.88 -1.38 -22.28
CA LYS A 519 15.96 -1.03 -23.20
C LYS A 519 15.43 -1.00 -24.64
N LYS A 520 15.66 0.11 -25.34
CA LYS A 520 15.31 0.29 -26.76
C LYS A 520 15.93 -0.82 -27.61
N ASP A 521 15.14 -1.27 -28.58
CA ASP A 521 15.47 -2.37 -29.52
C ASP A 521 15.70 -3.76 -28.89
N LYS A 522 15.51 -3.88 -27.56
CA LYS A 522 15.59 -5.12 -26.78
C LYS A 522 14.19 -5.64 -26.40
N TRP A 523 13.28 -5.59 -27.36
CA TRP A 523 11.92 -6.11 -27.26
C TRP A 523 11.50 -6.79 -28.57
N VAL A 524 10.37 -7.51 -28.50
CA VAL A 524 9.65 -8.03 -29.67
C VAL A 524 8.36 -7.25 -29.82
N VAL A 525 8.13 -6.65 -31.00
CA VAL A 525 6.84 -6.03 -31.33
C VAL A 525 5.83 -7.13 -31.60
N LEU A 526 4.70 -7.07 -30.91
CA LEU A 526 3.67 -8.10 -30.97
C LEU A 526 2.57 -7.71 -31.97
N ASP A 527 2.10 -8.68 -32.74
CA ASP A 527 0.96 -8.47 -33.64
C ASP A 527 -0.32 -8.33 -32.79
N GLN A 528 -1.10 -7.26 -33.04
CA GLN A 528 -2.30 -6.98 -32.24
C GLN A 528 -3.34 -8.10 -32.33
N GLU A 529 -3.52 -8.72 -33.51
CA GLU A 529 -4.43 -9.86 -33.69
C GLU A 529 -4.01 -11.07 -32.84
N ASN A 530 -2.70 -11.32 -32.72
CA ASN A 530 -2.14 -12.41 -31.94
C ASN A 530 -2.03 -12.09 -30.44
N THR A 531 -2.40 -10.87 -30.02
CA THR A 531 -2.26 -10.39 -28.62
C THR A 531 -3.57 -9.83 -28.07
N SER A 532 -4.72 -10.27 -28.61
CA SER A 532 -6.04 -9.87 -28.13
C SER A 532 -6.27 -10.21 -26.65
N ASN A 533 -5.72 -11.33 -26.17
CA ASN A 533 -5.62 -11.68 -24.76
C ASN A 533 -4.20 -11.46 -24.24
N VAL A 534 -3.93 -10.26 -23.72
CA VAL A 534 -2.61 -9.86 -23.21
C VAL A 534 -2.14 -10.71 -22.03
N VAL A 535 -3.05 -11.21 -21.19
CA VAL A 535 -2.72 -12.08 -20.05
C VAL A 535 -2.24 -13.45 -20.54
N ALA A 536 -2.96 -14.06 -21.47
CA ALA A 536 -2.54 -15.30 -22.10
C ALA A 536 -1.18 -15.11 -22.77
N ALA A 537 -1.03 -14.07 -23.60
CA ALA A 537 0.19 -13.79 -24.32
C ALA A 537 1.41 -13.55 -23.40
N ALA A 538 1.24 -12.93 -22.22
CA ALA A 538 2.33 -12.73 -21.25
C ALA A 538 2.77 -14.01 -20.52
N SER A 539 1.97 -15.08 -20.57
CA SER A 539 2.30 -16.36 -19.92
C SER A 539 3.23 -17.26 -20.74
N VAL A 540 3.26 -17.07 -22.06
CA VAL A 540 3.89 -17.98 -23.03
C VAL A 540 5.41 -17.78 -23.22
N PRO A 541 5.96 -16.55 -23.30
CA PRO A 541 7.33 -16.31 -23.75
C PRO A 541 8.41 -17.06 -22.97
N ASN A 542 8.34 -17.05 -21.64
CA ASN A 542 9.32 -17.76 -20.82
C ASN A 542 9.29 -19.27 -21.04
N ALA A 543 8.10 -19.84 -21.24
CA ALA A 543 7.97 -21.25 -21.57
C ALA A 543 8.47 -21.56 -22.98
N ILE A 544 8.26 -20.67 -23.96
CA ILE A 544 8.86 -20.80 -25.30
C ILE A 544 10.38 -20.79 -25.21
N LEU A 545 10.98 -19.91 -24.41
CA LEU A 545 12.42 -19.88 -24.22
C LEU A 545 12.91 -21.19 -23.60
N GLY A 546 12.29 -21.60 -22.50
CA GLY A 546 12.69 -22.82 -21.77
C GLY A 546 12.42 -24.12 -22.54
N ALA A 547 11.45 -24.16 -23.44
CA ALA A 547 11.11 -25.34 -24.23
C ALA A 547 11.70 -25.31 -25.63
N GLY A 548 11.43 -24.24 -26.39
CA GLY A 548 11.81 -24.10 -27.79
C GLY A 548 13.32 -23.99 -28.00
N MET A 549 14.03 -23.17 -27.20
CA MET A 549 15.49 -23.11 -27.33
C MET A 549 16.15 -24.41 -26.84
N ALA A 550 15.61 -25.03 -25.79
CA ALA A 550 16.08 -26.32 -25.30
C ALA A 550 15.94 -27.40 -26.39
N LEU A 551 14.80 -27.47 -27.07
CA LEU A 551 14.52 -28.44 -28.13
C LEU A 551 15.32 -28.13 -29.42
N ASN A 552 15.16 -26.93 -29.96
CA ASN A 552 15.63 -26.59 -31.30
C ASN A 552 17.13 -26.27 -31.34
N ILE A 553 17.65 -25.57 -30.33
CA ILE A 553 19.05 -25.09 -30.35
C ILE A 553 19.95 -26.07 -29.60
N ARG A 554 19.63 -26.42 -28.35
CA ARG A 554 20.48 -27.30 -27.53
C ARG A 554 20.29 -28.77 -27.89
N GLY A 555 19.04 -29.18 -28.06
CA GLY A 555 18.64 -30.51 -28.49
C GLY A 555 18.89 -30.76 -29.98
N GLN A 556 19.14 -29.72 -30.79
CA GLN A 556 19.34 -29.81 -32.24
C GLN A 556 18.28 -30.65 -32.94
N PHE A 557 17.02 -30.48 -32.49
CA PHE A 557 15.89 -31.23 -32.99
C PHE A 557 15.75 -31.17 -34.52
N LYS A 558 15.42 -32.30 -35.12
CA LYS A 558 15.10 -32.48 -36.52
C LYS A 558 13.73 -33.14 -36.64
N LYS A 559 12.99 -32.77 -37.69
CA LYS A 559 11.74 -33.44 -38.06
C LYS A 559 11.98 -34.96 -38.15
N GLY A 560 11.09 -35.74 -37.54
CA GLY A 560 11.24 -37.18 -37.42
C GLY A 560 11.96 -37.67 -36.17
N ASN A 561 12.51 -36.77 -35.33
CA ASN A 561 13.11 -37.20 -34.07
C ASN A 561 12.09 -37.74 -33.07
N VAL A 562 12.58 -38.63 -32.20
CA VAL A 562 11.88 -39.10 -31.00
C VAL A 562 12.31 -38.27 -29.79
N VAL A 563 11.34 -37.68 -29.10
CA VAL A 563 11.57 -36.74 -28.00
C VAL A 563 11.01 -37.27 -26.68
N PHE A 564 11.82 -37.31 -25.64
CA PHE A 564 11.39 -37.59 -24.27
C PHE A 564 11.43 -36.31 -23.44
N VAL A 565 10.29 -35.91 -22.87
CA VAL A 565 10.17 -34.73 -22.00
C VAL A 565 10.03 -35.19 -20.56
N ASN A 566 11.09 -35.03 -19.77
CA ASN A 566 11.10 -35.37 -18.35
C ASN A 566 10.56 -34.20 -17.52
N GLY A 567 9.50 -34.42 -16.74
CA GLY A 567 8.80 -33.33 -16.02
C GLY A 567 7.78 -32.58 -16.88
N ALA A 568 7.16 -33.26 -17.84
CA ALA A 568 6.21 -32.73 -18.81
C ALA A 568 4.92 -32.16 -18.19
N THR A 569 4.56 -32.55 -16.96
CA THR A 569 3.34 -32.07 -16.30
C THR A 569 3.42 -30.60 -15.83
N GLY A 570 4.62 -30.02 -15.77
CA GLY A 570 4.81 -28.59 -15.50
C GLY A 570 4.45 -27.72 -16.71
N PHE A 571 4.25 -26.41 -16.51
CA PHE A 571 3.83 -25.50 -17.58
C PHE A 571 4.79 -25.51 -18.79
N THR A 572 6.09 -25.31 -18.56
CA THR A 572 7.10 -25.36 -19.63
C THR A 572 7.20 -26.74 -20.28
N GLY A 573 7.04 -27.81 -19.50
CA GLY A 573 7.00 -29.18 -20.01
C GLY A 573 5.81 -29.43 -20.95
N LYS A 574 4.62 -28.89 -20.62
CA LYS A 574 3.45 -28.94 -21.50
C LYS A 574 3.69 -28.20 -22.82
N VAL A 575 4.41 -27.08 -22.78
CA VAL A 575 4.80 -26.35 -24.01
C VAL A 575 5.83 -27.16 -24.81
N ALA A 576 6.80 -27.82 -24.15
CA ALA A 576 7.80 -28.64 -24.83
C ALA A 576 7.21 -29.79 -25.62
N VAL A 577 6.23 -30.52 -25.07
CA VAL A 577 5.58 -31.61 -25.83
C VAL A 577 4.82 -31.09 -27.05
N GLN A 578 4.13 -29.94 -26.92
CA GLN A 578 3.38 -29.35 -28.02
C GLN A 578 4.33 -28.88 -29.12
N LEU A 579 5.43 -28.19 -28.75
CA LEU A 579 6.45 -27.76 -29.71
C LEU A 579 7.09 -28.95 -30.43
N ALA A 580 7.36 -30.05 -29.73
CA ALA A 580 7.87 -31.27 -30.37
C ALA A 580 6.88 -31.83 -31.40
N LYS A 581 5.58 -31.93 -31.07
CA LYS A 581 4.56 -32.41 -32.02
C LYS A 581 4.38 -31.48 -33.21
N ILE A 582 4.25 -30.17 -32.98
CA ILE A 582 4.08 -29.16 -34.04
C ILE A 582 5.31 -29.11 -34.96
N SER A 583 6.52 -29.30 -34.41
CA SER A 583 7.77 -29.34 -35.18
C SER A 583 7.96 -30.66 -35.95
N GLY A 584 7.04 -31.62 -35.81
CA GLY A 584 7.03 -32.87 -36.56
C GLY A 584 7.89 -33.97 -35.96
N ALA A 585 7.96 -34.08 -34.64
CA ALA A 585 8.54 -35.26 -33.98
C ALA A 585 7.80 -36.54 -34.42
N ALA A 586 8.55 -37.60 -34.69
CA ALA A 586 7.94 -38.89 -35.05
C ALA A 586 7.25 -39.54 -33.85
N TYR A 587 7.77 -39.29 -32.64
CA TYR A 587 7.26 -39.88 -31.42
C TYR A 587 7.61 -38.99 -30.22
N VAL A 588 6.64 -38.68 -29.36
CA VAL A 588 6.82 -37.83 -28.17
C VAL A 588 6.37 -38.57 -26.92
N VAL A 589 7.26 -38.63 -25.94
CA VAL A 589 7.03 -39.30 -24.65
C VAL A 589 7.08 -38.28 -23.53
N ALA A 590 6.06 -38.27 -22.67
CA ALA A 590 5.97 -37.37 -21.53
C ALA A 590 6.17 -38.12 -20.20
N SER A 591 6.94 -37.56 -19.26
CA SER A 591 7.01 -38.07 -17.89
C SER A 591 6.49 -37.06 -16.87
N GLY A 592 5.92 -37.55 -15.77
CA GLY A 592 5.53 -36.70 -14.65
C GLY A 592 4.76 -37.44 -13.56
N ARG A 593 4.51 -36.76 -12.44
CA ARG A 593 3.87 -37.38 -11.26
C ARG A 593 2.35 -37.47 -11.38
N ASN A 594 1.73 -36.54 -12.10
CA ASN A 594 0.28 -36.48 -12.24
C ASN A 594 -0.17 -37.23 -13.49
N GLU A 595 -0.70 -38.44 -13.29
CA GLU A 595 -1.16 -39.30 -14.38
C GLU A 595 -2.34 -38.69 -15.15
N ASN A 596 -3.28 -38.01 -14.47
CA ASN A 596 -4.42 -37.38 -15.15
C ASN A 596 -3.95 -36.32 -16.13
N THR A 597 -2.99 -35.48 -15.74
CA THR A 597 -2.37 -34.51 -16.66
C THR A 597 -1.72 -35.20 -17.85
N LEU A 598 -1.05 -36.33 -17.65
CA LEU A 598 -0.41 -37.08 -18.75
C LEU A 598 -1.45 -37.68 -19.71
N LYS A 599 -2.57 -38.19 -19.19
CA LYS A 599 -3.70 -38.67 -19.99
C LYS A 599 -4.32 -37.53 -20.82
N GLU A 600 -4.60 -36.39 -20.18
CA GLU A 600 -5.07 -35.19 -20.87
C GLU A 600 -4.10 -34.74 -21.98
N MET A 601 -2.79 -34.80 -21.74
CA MET A 601 -1.79 -34.47 -22.75
C MET A 601 -1.84 -35.43 -23.95
N LYS A 602 -2.10 -36.72 -23.70
CA LYS A 602 -2.26 -37.74 -24.75
C LYS A 602 -3.50 -37.45 -25.59
N GLU A 603 -4.61 -37.13 -24.95
CA GLU A 603 -5.89 -36.83 -25.61
C GLU A 603 -5.88 -35.50 -26.35
N LYS A 604 -5.37 -34.43 -25.71
CA LYS A 604 -5.44 -33.06 -26.23
C LYS A 604 -4.27 -32.67 -27.12
N TYR A 605 -3.04 -33.09 -26.77
CA TYR A 605 -1.82 -32.68 -27.51
C TYR A 605 -1.28 -33.77 -28.43
N GLY A 606 -1.85 -34.99 -28.39
CA GLY A 606 -1.46 -36.09 -29.26
C GLY A 606 -0.05 -36.62 -29.00
N ILE A 607 0.42 -36.58 -27.74
CA ILE A 607 1.67 -37.29 -27.38
C ILE A 607 1.47 -38.80 -27.58
N ASP A 608 2.54 -39.51 -27.93
CA ASP A 608 2.45 -40.90 -28.37
C ASP A 608 2.46 -41.86 -27.17
N ASP A 609 3.24 -41.55 -26.13
CA ASP A 609 3.22 -42.29 -24.86
C ASP A 609 3.56 -41.44 -23.63
N TYR A 610 3.32 -41.99 -22.44
CA TYR A 610 3.70 -41.34 -21.19
C TYR A 610 4.21 -42.33 -20.14
N VAL A 611 4.98 -41.81 -19.17
CA VAL A 611 5.50 -42.57 -18.02
C VAL A 611 5.19 -41.84 -16.72
N VAL A 612 4.51 -42.51 -15.79
CA VAL A 612 4.20 -41.95 -14.47
C VAL A 612 5.44 -42.05 -13.58
N LEU A 613 5.90 -40.90 -13.09
CA LEU A 613 6.96 -40.80 -12.09
C LEU A 613 6.32 -40.91 -10.69
N GLY A 614 6.14 -42.15 -10.22
CA GLY A 614 5.63 -42.44 -8.88
C GLY A 614 6.71 -42.97 -7.94
N ASP A 615 6.31 -43.51 -6.78
CA ASP A 615 7.22 -44.06 -5.77
C ASP A 615 7.93 -45.35 -6.23
N ASN A 616 7.42 -46.00 -7.28
CA ASN A 616 8.00 -47.22 -7.85
C ASN A 616 8.99 -46.89 -8.99
N GLU A 617 10.26 -46.68 -8.63
CA GLU A 617 11.35 -46.38 -9.58
C GLU A 617 11.59 -47.52 -10.59
N GLU A 618 11.37 -48.78 -10.20
CA GLU A 618 11.52 -49.94 -11.09
C GLU A 618 10.47 -49.93 -12.20
N ALA A 619 9.20 -49.62 -11.85
CA ALA A 619 8.14 -49.49 -12.84
C ALA A 619 8.42 -48.33 -13.80
N PHE A 620 8.90 -47.19 -13.29
CA PHE A 620 9.31 -46.05 -14.11
C PHE A 620 10.42 -46.44 -15.09
N THR A 621 11.54 -46.96 -14.58
CA THR A 621 12.71 -47.33 -15.41
C THR A 621 12.38 -48.42 -16.42
N GLN A 622 11.60 -49.43 -16.04
CA GLN A 622 11.18 -50.49 -16.94
C GLN A 622 10.31 -49.96 -18.07
N LYS A 623 9.40 -49.02 -17.80
CA LYS A 623 8.57 -48.41 -18.84
C LYS A 623 9.36 -47.51 -19.78
N VAL A 624 10.27 -46.68 -19.25
CA VAL A 624 11.20 -45.88 -20.07
C VAL A 624 12.03 -46.80 -20.97
N LYS A 625 12.55 -47.91 -20.42
CA LYS A 625 13.33 -48.89 -21.17
C LYS A 625 12.52 -49.57 -22.28
N GLU A 626 11.28 -49.94 -22.00
CA GLU A 626 10.38 -50.53 -23.00
C GLU A 626 10.17 -49.58 -24.18
N ILE A 627 9.85 -48.31 -23.90
CA ILE A 627 9.59 -47.30 -24.93
C ILE A 627 10.88 -47.01 -25.71
N HIS A 628 12.00 -46.77 -25.02
CA HIS A 628 13.28 -46.47 -25.65
C HIS A 628 13.78 -47.61 -26.55
N SER A 629 13.51 -48.87 -26.19
CA SER A 629 13.90 -50.02 -27.02
C SER A 629 13.10 -50.12 -28.32
N LYS A 630 11.85 -49.64 -28.34
CA LYS A 630 10.98 -49.62 -29.53
C LYS A 630 11.14 -48.35 -30.37
N HIS A 631 11.32 -47.23 -29.68
CA HIS A 631 11.46 -45.88 -30.22
C HIS A 631 12.66 -45.21 -29.56
N PRO A 632 13.89 -45.46 -30.06
CA PRO A 632 15.11 -44.87 -29.51
C PRO A 632 15.00 -43.35 -29.46
N PHE A 633 15.33 -42.77 -28.32
CA PHE A 633 15.23 -41.32 -28.10
C PHE A 633 16.40 -40.62 -28.77
N ASP A 634 16.11 -39.57 -29.55
CA ASP A 634 17.14 -38.70 -30.11
C ASP A 634 17.40 -37.50 -29.18
N VAL A 635 16.33 -36.97 -28.57
CA VAL A 635 16.39 -35.78 -27.71
C VAL A 635 15.65 -36.03 -26.41
N VAL A 636 16.31 -35.72 -25.29
CA VAL A 636 15.72 -35.70 -23.97
C VAL A 636 15.72 -34.27 -23.44
N ILE A 637 14.55 -33.73 -23.10
CA ILE A 637 14.42 -32.42 -22.45
C ILE A 637 14.05 -32.65 -21.00
N ASP A 638 14.94 -32.29 -20.08
CA ASP A 638 14.79 -32.55 -18.65
C ASP A 638 14.62 -31.27 -17.82
N TYR A 639 13.46 -31.16 -17.15
CA TYR A 639 13.13 -30.07 -16.24
C TYR A 639 13.35 -30.42 -14.76
N LEU A 640 13.65 -31.68 -14.44
CA LEU A 640 13.68 -32.20 -13.08
C LEU A 640 15.10 -32.29 -12.52
N TRP A 641 16.05 -32.78 -13.31
CA TRP A 641 17.36 -33.20 -12.83
C TRP A 641 17.26 -34.17 -11.63
N GLY A 642 18.32 -34.32 -10.83
CA GLY A 642 18.30 -35.14 -9.61
C GLY A 642 18.03 -36.64 -9.87
N ARG A 643 17.34 -37.29 -8.92
CA ARG A 643 17.07 -38.73 -8.98
C ARG A 643 16.27 -39.17 -10.23
N PRO A 644 15.21 -38.47 -10.67
CA PRO A 644 14.52 -38.82 -11.92
C PRO A 644 15.44 -38.81 -13.14
N ALA A 645 16.38 -37.86 -13.20
CA ALA A 645 17.36 -37.80 -14.28
C ALA A 645 18.33 -38.99 -14.24
N GLU A 646 18.80 -39.38 -13.04
CA GLU A 646 19.65 -40.55 -12.85
C GLU A 646 19.01 -41.82 -13.41
N LEU A 647 17.73 -42.04 -13.10
CA LEU A 647 16.96 -43.20 -13.56
C LEU A 647 16.87 -43.25 -15.09
N VAL A 648 16.63 -42.10 -15.74
CA VAL A 648 16.61 -42.01 -17.20
C VAL A 648 17.99 -42.28 -17.78
N LEU A 649 19.04 -41.67 -17.22
CA LEU A 649 20.43 -41.86 -17.69
C LEU A 649 20.89 -43.32 -17.57
N ASP A 650 20.53 -44.01 -16.49
CA ASP A 650 20.81 -45.44 -16.31
C ASP A 650 20.17 -46.29 -17.43
N VAL A 651 18.93 -45.97 -17.82
CA VAL A 651 18.24 -46.66 -18.92
C VAL A 651 18.91 -46.39 -20.26
N LEU A 652 19.22 -45.13 -20.57
CA LEU A 652 19.85 -44.74 -21.84
C LEU A 652 21.24 -45.39 -22.01
N ALA A 653 22.02 -45.46 -20.93
CA ALA A 653 23.35 -46.06 -20.95
C ALA A 653 23.35 -47.60 -21.04
N ALA A 654 22.27 -48.24 -20.58
CA ALA A 654 22.11 -49.69 -20.58
C ALA A 654 21.46 -50.24 -21.86
N ALA A 655 20.96 -49.37 -22.75
CA ALA A 655 20.37 -49.77 -24.01
C ALA A 655 21.40 -50.53 -24.88
N PRO A 656 21.02 -51.65 -25.53
CA PRO A 656 21.94 -52.46 -26.32
C PRO A 656 22.56 -51.61 -27.43
N LYS A 657 23.89 -51.70 -27.57
CA LYS A 657 24.76 -50.96 -28.52
C LYS A 657 24.00 -50.55 -29.79
N HIS A 658 23.35 -49.39 -29.75
CA HIS A 658 22.95 -48.72 -30.97
C HIS A 658 24.25 -48.48 -31.74
N THR A 659 24.22 -48.70 -33.05
CA THR A 659 25.38 -48.36 -33.89
C THR A 659 25.74 -46.91 -33.59
N VAL A 660 27.03 -46.57 -33.68
CA VAL A 660 27.62 -45.26 -33.30
C VAL A 660 26.96 -44.06 -34.02
N ASP A 661 26.00 -44.33 -34.90
CA ASP A 661 25.20 -43.38 -35.67
C ASP A 661 24.09 -42.68 -34.85
N ASN A 662 23.61 -43.25 -33.73
CA ASN A 662 22.53 -42.64 -32.93
C ASN A 662 23.06 -41.85 -31.73
N ILE A 663 23.14 -40.53 -31.86
CA ILE A 663 23.55 -39.60 -30.79
C ILE A 663 22.32 -39.18 -30.00
N ILE A 664 22.34 -39.37 -28.68
CA ILE A 664 21.26 -38.96 -27.78
C ILE A 664 21.62 -37.64 -27.13
N ARG A 665 20.84 -36.59 -27.38
CA ARG A 665 21.04 -35.28 -26.75
C ARG A 665 20.19 -35.13 -25.50
N TYR A 666 20.85 -35.18 -24.36
CA TYR A 666 20.24 -34.94 -23.05
C TYR A 666 20.41 -33.47 -22.66
N VAL A 667 19.31 -32.72 -22.71
CA VAL A 667 19.26 -31.30 -22.41
C VAL A 667 18.70 -31.08 -21.01
N THR A 668 19.54 -30.64 -20.07
CA THR A 668 19.09 -30.21 -18.74
C THR A 668 18.67 -28.74 -18.77
N VAL A 669 17.43 -28.48 -18.36
CA VAL A 669 16.80 -27.16 -18.35
C VAL A 669 16.50 -26.67 -16.92
N GLY A 670 16.16 -27.58 -16.02
CA GLY A 670 15.79 -27.25 -14.64
C GLY A 670 16.17 -28.34 -13.65
N GLU A 671 16.16 -27.99 -12.37
CA GLU A 671 16.66 -28.82 -11.26
C GLU A 671 15.62 -29.04 -10.16
N MET A 672 14.33 -29.11 -10.54
CA MET A 672 13.22 -29.17 -9.57
C MET A 672 13.25 -30.36 -8.60
N ALA A 673 13.86 -31.48 -8.98
CA ALA A 673 13.99 -32.67 -8.14
C ALA A 673 15.36 -32.78 -7.44
N GLY A 674 16.31 -31.88 -7.74
CA GLY A 674 17.63 -31.83 -7.10
C GLY A 674 18.69 -31.22 -8.02
N SER A 675 19.71 -30.60 -7.44
CA SER A 675 20.78 -29.88 -8.17
C SER A 675 21.96 -30.75 -8.60
N SER A 676 21.98 -32.03 -8.22
CA SER A 676 23.10 -32.93 -8.50
C SER A 676 22.64 -34.32 -8.94
N VAL A 677 23.46 -34.97 -9.78
CA VAL A 677 23.29 -36.35 -10.20
C VAL A 677 24.67 -37.00 -10.38
N PRO A 678 24.88 -38.26 -9.96
CA PRO A 678 26.13 -38.96 -10.23
C PRO A 678 26.23 -39.34 -11.71
N ILE A 679 27.18 -38.75 -12.44
CA ILE A 679 27.47 -39.14 -13.82
C ILE A 679 28.48 -40.29 -13.83
N LYS A 680 28.01 -41.52 -14.07
CA LYS A 680 28.87 -42.71 -14.17
C LYS A 680 29.65 -42.64 -15.47
N SER A 681 30.97 -42.87 -15.41
CA SER A 681 31.81 -42.87 -16.63
C SER A 681 31.35 -43.89 -17.68
N ALA A 682 30.66 -44.95 -17.26
CA ALA A 682 30.04 -45.91 -18.16
C ALA A 682 29.05 -45.25 -19.13
N TYR A 683 28.26 -44.26 -18.69
CA TYR A 683 27.24 -43.60 -19.51
C TYR A 683 27.82 -43.03 -20.80
N LEU A 684 28.96 -42.34 -20.68
CA LEU A 684 29.63 -41.68 -21.80
C LEU A 684 30.45 -42.64 -22.67
N ARG A 685 30.77 -43.84 -22.18
CA ARG A 685 31.57 -44.82 -22.92
C ARG A 685 30.73 -45.91 -23.59
N SER A 686 29.53 -46.18 -23.09
CA SER A 686 28.65 -47.25 -23.59
C SER A 686 27.59 -46.78 -24.57
N SER A 687 27.40 -45.47 -24.74
CA SER A 687 26.35 -44.87 -25.58
C SER A 687 26.83 -43.59 -26.27
N GLY A 688 26.10 -43.15 -27.31
CA GLY A 688 26.31 -41.86 -27.99
C GLY A 688 25.72 -40.67 -27.23
N LEU A 689 25.77 -40.67 -25.90
CA LEU A 689 25.10 -39.68 -25.06
C LEU A 689 25.88 -38.35 -24.99
N GLU A 690 25.22 -37.26 -25.35
CA GLU A 690 25.68 -35.89 -25.16
C GLU A 690 24.84 -35.20 -24.08
N ILE A 691 25.46 -34.72 -23.01
CA ILE A 691 24.76 -33.98 -21.94
C ILE A 691 25.08 -32.49 -22.09
N VAL A 692 24.04 -31.67 -22.25
CA VAL A 692 24.16 -30.23 -22.44
C VAL A 692 23.19 -29.45 -21.54
N GLY A 693 23.63 -28.31 -21.01
CA GLY A 693 22.75 -27.39 -20.29
C GLY A 693 21.99 -26.44 -21.22
N SER A 694 20.82 -25.97 -20.76
CA SER A 694 19.99 -24.96 -21.43
C SER A 694 19.49 -23.91 -20.41
N GLY A 695 20.31 -22.89 -20.18
CA GLY A 695 19.98 -21.71 -19.38
C GLY A 695 20.58 -20.43 -19.98
N PHE A 696 20.25 -19.26 -19.42
CA PHE A 696 20.68 -17.96 -19.97
C PHE A 696 22.18 -17.87 -20.28
N GLY A 697 23.05 -18.39 -19.40
CA GLY A 697 24.50 -18.37 -19.60
C GLY A 697 25.05 -19.39 -20.61
N SER A 698 24.21 -20.29 -21.14
CA SER A 698 24.61 -21.34 -22.09
C SER A 698 24.43 -20.96 -23.55
N PHE A 699 23.88 -19.78 -23.82
CA PHE A 699 23.63 -19.26 -25.18
C PHE A 699 24.58 -18.11 -25.51
N PRO A 700 24.99 -17.96 -26.79
CA PRO A 700 25.72 -16.79 -27.23
C PRO A 700 24.95 -15.49 -26.95
N PRO A 701 25.65 -14.36 -26.70
CA PRO A 701 25.00 -13.05 -26.56
C PRO A 701 24.08 -12.74 -27.75
N GLY A 702 22.85 -12.32 -27.47
CA GLY A 702 21.84 -11.98 -28.48
C GLY A 702 21.07 -13.14 -29.10
N GLU A 703 21.41 -14.41 -28.79
CA GLU A 703 20.70 -15.58 -29.34
C GLU A 703 19.24 -15.63 -28.88
N ILE A 704 19.00 -15.37 -27.60
CA ILE A 704 17.67 -15.34 -26.98
C ILE A 704 16.78 -14.29 -27.65
N GLU A 705 17.32 -13.10 -27.87
CA GLU A 705 16.61 -11.99 -28.52
C GLU A 705 16.26 -12.33 -29.97
N ARG A 706 17.20 -12.95 -30.69
CA ARG A 706 16.97 -13.38 -32.08
C ARG A 706 15.89 -14.44 -32.15
N TYR A 707 15.93 -15.44 -31.26
CA TYR A 707 14.94 -16.50 -31.20
C TYR A 707 13.54 -15.95 -30.91
N LEU A 708 13.40 -15.06 -29.93
CA LEU A 708 12.12 -14.42 -29.62
C LEU A 708 11.59 -13.60 -30.81
N LYS A 709 12.45 -12.77 -31.43
CA LYS A 709 12.06 -11.97 -32.60
C LYS A 709 11.60 -12.83 -33.78
N GLN A 710 12.17 -14.01 -33.95
CA GLN A 710 11.84 -14.91 -35.05
C GLN A 710 10.55 -15.73 -34.79
N HIS A 711 10.30 -16.13 -33.54
CA HIS A 711 9.31 -17.17 -33.26
C HIS A 711 8.11 -16.72 -32.43
N LEU A 712 8.22 -15.63 -31.65
CA LEU A 712 7.19 -15.31 -30.65
C LEU A 712 5.81 -15.06 -31.27
N ASN A 713 5.70 -14.22 -32.31
CA ASN A 713 4.40 -13.92 -32.94
C ASN A 713 3.76 -15.15 -33.59
N SER A 714 4.55 -15.98 -34.27
CA SER A 714 4.06 -17.24 -34.86
C SER A 714 3.59 -18.24 -33.82
N ILE A 715 4.11 -18.20 -32.60
CA ILE A 715 3.64 -19.08 -31.52
C ILE A 715 2.40 -18.48 -30.85
N LEU A 716 2.37 -17.17 -30.64
CA LEU A 716 1.18 -16.50 -30.10
C LEU A 716 -0.05 -16.67 -30.99
N SER A 717 0.12 -16.72 -32.32
CA SER A 717 -0.99 -17.02 -33.24
C SER A 717 -1.58 -18.41 -33.04
N LEU A 718 -0.79 -19.39 -32.57
CA LEU A 718 -1.28 -20.73 -32.27
C LEU A 718 -2.03 -20.76 -30.93
N VAL A 719 -1.62 -19.94 -29.97
CA VAL A 719 -2.24 -19.86 -28.64
C VAL A 719 -3.64 -19.26 -28.70
N ASN A 720 -3.94 -18.37 -29.65
CA ASN A 720 -5.26 -17.77 -29.82
C ASN A 720 -6.27 -18.62 -30.61
N GLN A 721 -5.87 -19.80 -31.12
CA GLN A 721 -6.76 -20.70 -31.86
C GLN A 721 -7.42 -21.77 -30.98
N ASP A 722 -6.95 -21.92 -29.74
CA ASP A 722 -7.52 -22.75 -28.67
C ASP A 722 -8.36 -21.89 -27.70
#